data_AF-A0A4U7F4I4-F1
#
_entry.id   AF-A0A4U7F4I4-F1
#
_cell.length_a   1.000
_cell.length_b   1.000
_cell.length_c   1.000
_cell.angle_alpha   90.00
_cell.angle_beta   90.00
_cell.angle_gamma   90.00
#
_symmetry.space_group_name_H-M   'P 1'
#
loop_
_entity.id
_entity.type
_entity.pdbx_description
1 polymer ?
#
loop_
_entity_poly.entity_id
_entity_poly.type
_entity_poly.pdbx_seq_one_letter_code
_entity_poly.pdbx_strand_id
1 'polypeptide(L)'
;MRRALVAALAVMLVLSPIVPFAAVGPATAAPAGMATIPDTNVAEDVPDGETLALSASELEGGVLASDHADSLEVILTTAEHAPAVMEGDTASVTGDGMAVVLRDDAESAGREVALDAGKMQEALGYRPRAIHGTHEDGSEWTATAEYTDGYLVFDVPHFSDNTVTFSGSVDVSMDSATSGTTATWQLSDYDAASDVTINTTGVSNSGTVTESGSSSGTKSIDVVGTQEPTGPAGGEPQMSVEMAPEVYEDYSMTTTEYTIPSDWPANGYYSIRQSNVVEVGNTDVTFTVYVNGNEQASVTKSATYDSFFEWYSVDTFQYPDISAGPGDTITVSSDVSSRDPPQISGAETKIPSTGTTEISTDAGQSATITDGGSKPLDLTGDETTLDITQSGDPIDSWSLEYDATVETVDPVVELNGNSTTIHSGTLGDGETATATIPKEQLQEGENSLNLSLGDDSLSADAPEMRADVEASHEASDKISVGYSATTFEESYNVTHTYAAETSDAQVTIPFESSRVVGVKNVEYQIDDGGWERVSADNYRFDGTTVDIYVGDAVGGSVPAGSTVDVRATGRKMSVGNGEVTITDPTAPHEELDTQLQIDERSEDFHVNVGPTDDGNRVHYAYSDMFPTEDYVVIDSSGDQKMYLPNSKTGDQFRVKHLETRVVAEQGDVRIDVVEPGENPELDVSPGPGGDGDPVTVEYYNTESGVKYLLNSLARSIVVDSDVAQSPAIFEDDDSEDTWQILRDSGTSSGSDGGGAIGQFTERAGATVGSINAPSGVGGGQLLLLGLLGIGGSVAFRRFEPFGGRGVEAGEKAAQTAGSGTLSGLQGLLGYMGKVVSVVASNRRASVATGVVAAIVAARVGLFQLPDGVGILIVVSGVPIASYLVLRRSDAVSQRVWLASTLVAVVLGLEFVAPGTVQTAIEQLTSEQVAPLLILVGAGGLYLWYRARQSDRPVFNVVTRRE
;
A
#
# COMPACT_ATOMS: atom_id res chain seq x y z
N MET A 1 57.74 22.14 26.44
CA MET A 1 56.91 20.92 26.58
C MET A 1 55.70 21.28 27.41
N ARG A 2 54.52 21.06 26.83
CA ARG A 2 53.23 20.66 27.44
C ARG A 2 52.67 21.42 28.67
N ARG A 3 51.38 21.72 28.75
CA ARG A 3 50.21 21.70 27.84
C ARG A 3 49.00 22.05 28.71
N ALA A 4 48.05 22.77 28.09
CA ALA A 4 46.60 22.55 28.06
C ALA A 4 45.76 22.58 29.35
N LEU A 5 44.56 23.15 29.15
CA LEU A 5 43.27 22.80 29.79
C LEU A 5 42.69 23.82 30.79
N VAL A 6 42.29 25.03 30.34
CA VAL A 6 41.22 25.85 30.98
C VAL A 6 40.48 26.80 29.99
N ALA A 7 40.21 26.40 28.74
CA ALA A 7 39.48 27.25 27.79
C ALA A 7 38.38 26.48 27.04
N ALA A 8 37.48 25.83 27.79
CA ALA A 8 36.38 25.03 27.21
C ALA A 8 35.06 25.15 28.01
N LEU A 9 34.83 26.26 28.72
CA LEU A 9 33.61 26.41 29.53
C LEU A 9 33.05 27.84 29.51
N ALA A 10 32.92 28.42 28.31
CA ALA A 10 32.23 29.71 28.10
C ALA A 10 31.59 29.86 26.70
N VAL A 11 31.27 28.74 26.02
CA VAL A 11 30.46 28.70 24.78
C VAL A 11 29.38 27.64 24.92
N MET A 12 28.52 27.82 25.92
CA MET A 12 27.37 26.94 26.16
C MET A 12 26.11 27.78 26.42
N LEU A 13 25.87 28.76 25.55
CA LEU A 13 24.67 29.59 25.58
C LEU A 13 24.50 30.35 24.25
N VAL A 14 24.28 29.61 23.15
CA VAL A 14 23.36 29.86 22.01
C VAL A 14 23.54 28.64 21.08
N LEU A 15 22.95 27.51 21.47
CA LEU A 15 22.61 26.42 20.56
C LEU A 15 21.12 26.19 20.84
N SER A 16 20.28 26.98 20.20
CA SER A 16 18.91 26.52 19.95
C SER A 16 19.05 25.32 19.03
N PRO A 17 18.59 24.11 19.39
CA PRO A 17 18.23 23.18 18.34
C PRO A 17 17.15 23.89 17.53
N ILE A 18 17.42 24.17 16.26
CA ILE A 18 16.34 24.22 15.27
C ILE A 18 15.82 22.80 15.29
N VAL A 19 14.83 22.57 16.14
CA VAL A 19 13.96 21.41 16.07
C VAL A 19 13.37 21.48 14.68
N PRO A 20 13.42 20.42 13.84
CA PRO A 20 12.57 20.38 12.67
C PRO A 20 11.16 20.61 13.20
N PHE A 21 10.55 21.73 12.84
CA PHE A 21 9.14 21.96 13.09
C PHE A 21 8.40 20.89 12.29
N ALA A 22 8.22 19.71 12.88
CA ALA A 22 6.99 18.96 12.71
C ALA A 22 5.91 19.88 13.27
N ALA A 23 5.41 20.77 12.40
CA ALA A 23 4.14 21.41 12.65
C ALA A 23 3.13 20.27 12.78
N VAL A 24 2.81 19.87 14.00
CA VAL A 24 1.56 19.16 14.28
C VAL A 24 0.48 20.18 13.98
N GLY A 25 0.09 20.24 12.71
CA GLY A 25 -1.06 21.00 12.27
C GLY A 25 -2.29 20.55 13.06
N PRO A 26 -3.27 21.43 13.30
CA PRO A 26 -4.58 20.97 13.72
C PRO A 26 -5.05 19.91 12.71
N ALA A 27 -5.63 18.80 13.19
CA ALA A 27 -6.15 17.71 12.37
C ALA A 27 -6.73 18.27 11.06
N THR A 28 -6.06 17.96 9.95
CA THR A 28 -6.36 18.57 8.66
C THR A 28 -7.80 18.22 8.31
N ALA A 29 -8.57 19.22 7.86
CA ALA A 29 -9.96 18.97 7.52
C ALA A 29 -9.99 17.98 6.35
N ALA A 30 -10.71 16.87 6.50
CA ALA A 30 -10.90 15.91 5.42
C ALA A 30 -11.38 16.62 4.14
N PRO A 31 -10.83 16.28 2.96
CA PRO A 31 -11.28 16.82 1.68
C PRO A 31 -12.80 16.70 1.55
N ALA A 32 -13.43 17.75 1.00
CA ALA A 32 -14.89 17.84 0.96
C ALA A 32 -15.49 16.67 0.15
N GLY A 33 -16.35 15.87 0.81
CA GLY A 33 -17.00 14.72 0.18
C GLY A 33 -16.34 13.38 0.47
N MET A 34 -15.24 13.34 1.22
CA MET A 34 -14.57 12.09 1.60
C MET A 34 -14.84 11.68 3.05
N ALA A 35 -14.83 10.37 3.30
CA ALA A 35 -14.98 9.76 4.61
C ALA A 35 -13.75 8.92 4.95
N THR A 36 -13.31 9.00 6.21
CA THR A 36 -12.19 8.19 6.73
C THR A 36 -12.55 6.71 6.73
N ILE A 37 -11.63 5.88 6.25
CA ILE A 37 -11.74 4.41 6.26
C ILE A 37 -11.55 3.90 7.69
N PRO A 38 -12.23 2.83 8.15
CA PRO A 38 -11.94 2.21 9.43
C PRO A 38 -10.46 1.78 9.55
N ASP A 39 -9.81 2.09 10.68
CA ASP A 39 -8.40 1.71 10.93
C ASP A 39 -8.18 0.19 10.83
N THR A 40 -9.21 -0.62 11.09
CA THR A 40 -9.16 -2.08 10.92
C THR A 40 -8.98 -2.54 9.48
N ASN A 41 -9.22 -1.65 8.53
CA ASN A 41 -9.08 -1.90 7.09
C ASN A 41 -7.78 -1.32 6.55
N VAL A 42 -6.88 -0.81 7.41
CA VAL A 42 -5.52 -0.40 7.03
C VAL A 42 -4.55 -1.43 7.58
N ALA A 43 -3.88 -2.15 6.70
CA ALA A 43 -2.99 -3.25 7.05
C ALA A 43 -1.63 -3.13 6.35
N GLU A 44 -0.69 -3.97 6.78
CA GLU A 44 0.63 -4.10 6.19
C GLU A 44 0.90 -5.59 5.98
N ASP A 45 1.33 -5.96 4.77
CA ASP A 45 1.73 -7.32 4.40
C ASP A 45 3.04 -7.23 3.62
N VAL A 46 4.12 -7.69 4.24
CA VAL A 46 5.49 -7.56 3.72
C VAL A 46 6.23 -8.89 3.92
N PRO A 47 7.16 -9.25 3.01
CA PRO A 47 7.96 -10.46 3.15
C PRO A 47 8.75 -10.53 4.47
N ASP A 48 8.95 -11.74 4.98
CA ASP A 48 9.71 -11.98 6.21
C ASP A 48 11.14 -11.42 6.14
N GLY A 49 11.41 -10.36 6.91
CA GLY A 49 12.74 -9.75 7.01
C GLY A 49 12.89 -8.41 6.28
N GLU A 50 11.86 -7.97 5.57
CA GLU A 50 11.77 -6.63 4.98
C GLU A 50 10.99 -5.67 5.89
N THR A 51 11.23 -4.37 5.72
CA THR A 51 10.53 -3.32 6.47
C THR A 51 10.15 -2.20 5.53
N LEU A 52 8.90 -1.75 5.56
CA LEU A 52 8.49 -0.56 4.82
C LEU A 52 8.92 0.72 5.53
N ALA A 53 9.12 1.76 4.72
CA ALA A 53 9.38 3.11 5.21
C ALA A 53 8.15 3.73 5.90
N LEU A 54 6.95 3.20 5.65
CA LEU A 54 5.68 3.61 6.22
C LEU A 54 4.92 2.39 6.73
N SER A 55 4.57 2.40 8.01
CA SER A 55 3.75 1.34 8.59
C SER A 55 2.26 1.64 8.51
N ALA A 56 1.43 0.60 8.50
CA ALA A 56 -0.04 0.76 8.50
C ALA A 56 -0.53 1.64 9.68
N SER A 57 0.12 1.53 10.83
CA SER A 57 -0.22 2.30 12.04
C SER A 57 -0.04 3.81 11.89
N GLU A 58 0.83 4.24 10.96
CA GLU A 58 1.07 5.66 10.70
C GLU A 58 0.05 6.27 9.74
N LEU A 59 -0.73 5.44 9.04
CA LEU A 59 -1.83 5.84 8.17
C LEU A 59 -3.20 5.73 8.85
N GLU A 60 -3.29 5.26 10.11
CA GLU A 60 -4.55 5.24 10.87
C GLU A 60 -5.19 6.64 10.92
N GLY A 61 -6.47 6.72 10.52
CA GLY A 61 -7.19 7.99 10.35
C GLY A 61 -6.70 8.91 9.22
N GLY A 62 -5.65 8.54 8.50
CA GLY A 62 -5.03 9.27 7.39
C GLY A 62 -5.43 8.79 6.00
N VAL A 63 -6.34 7.82 5.92
CA VAL A 63 -6.85 7.28 4.64
C VAL A 63 -8.34 7.60 4.50
N LEU A 64 -8.76 8.07 3.33
CA LEU A 64 -10.15 8.40 3.03
C LEU A 64 -10.58 7.92 1.65
N ALA A 65 -11.90 7.78 1.47
CA ALA A 65 -12.53 7.50 0.18
C ALA A 65 -13.75 8.40 -0.03
N SER A 66 -14.06 8.74 -1.29
CA SER A 66 -15.24 9.55 -1.64
C SER A 66 -16.55 8.81 -1.38
N ASP A 67 -16.57 7.48 -1.57
CA ASP A 67 -17.73 6.63 -1.37
C ASP A 67 -17.30 5.28 -0.74
N HIS A 68 -18.24 4.64 -0.02
CA HIS A 68 -18.06 3.28 0.54
C HIS A 68 -16.75 3.09 1.35
N ALA A 69 -16.38 4.08 2.16
CA ALA A 69 -15.16 4.02 2.97
C ALA A 69 -15.15 2.86 3.99
N ASP A 70 -16.30 2.27 4.33
CA ASP A 70 -16.38 1.14 5.25
C ASP A 70 -16.02 -0.22 4.64
N SER A 71 -16.06 -0.37 3.30
CA SER A 71 -15.69 -1.60 2.58
C SER A 71 -14.28 -1.57 1.98
N LEU A 72 -13.68 -0.39 1.84
CA LEU A 72 -12.33 -0.26 1.31
C LEU A 72 -11.29 -0.80 2.32
N GLU A 73 -10.41 -1.67 1.86
CA GLU A 73 -9.20 -2.13 2.55
C GLU A 73 -7.96 -1.62 1.83
N VAL A 74 -6.97 -1.17 2.61
CA VAL A 74 -5.71 -0.59 2.14
C VAL A 74 -4.57 -1.34 2.80
N ILE A 75 -3.76 -2.02 1.99
CA ILE A 75 -2.64 -2.84 2.45
C ILE A 75 -1.33 -2.22 1.93
N LEU A 76 -0.44 -1.86 2.83
CA LEU A 76 0.91 -1.42 2.49
C LEU A 76 1.81 -2.63 2.26
N THR A 77 2.57 -2.61 1.17
CA THR A 77 3.45 -3.72 0.78
C THR A 77 4.60 -3.23 -0.10
N THR A 78 5.49 -4.13 -0.53
CA THR A 78 6.49 -3.82 -1.56
C THR A 78 5.94 -4.11 -2.95
N ALA A 79 6.42 -3.41 -3.97
CA ALA A 79 5.97 -3.63 -5.34
C ALA A 79 6.19 -5.08 -5.80
N GLU A 80 7.26 -5.73 -5.33
CA GLU A 80 7.56 -7.15 -5.59
C GLU A 80 6.56 -8.10 -4.90
N HIS A 81 6.10 -7.79 -3.68
CA HIS A 81 5.19 -8.64 -2.90
C HIS A 81 3.70 -8.35 -3.17
N ALA A 82 3.39 -7.20 -3.77
CA ALA A 82 2.02 -6.79 -4.07
C ALA A 82 1.19 -7.81 -4.88
N PRO A 83 1.73 -8.54 -5.88
CA PRO A 83 1.01 -9.62 -6.54
C PRO A 83 0.53 -10.72 -5.57
N ALA A 84 1.37 -11.10 -4.60
CA ALA A 84 1.01 -12.10 -3.60
C ALA A 84 -0.07 -11.57 -2.64
N VAL A 85 -0.01 -10.27 -2.31
CA VAL A 85 -1.01 -9.61 -1.46
C VAL A 85 -2.35 -9.52 -2.15
N MET A 86 -2.42 -9.25 -3.47
CA MET A 86 -3.66 -9.18 -4.23
C MET A 86 -4.37 -10.53 -4.43
N GLU A 87 -3.79 -11.66 -4.02
CA GLU A 87 -4.37 -13.01 -4.23
C GLU A 87 -4.77 -13.30 -5.70
N GLY A 88 -4.24 -12.52 -6.64
CA GLY A 88 -4.53 -12.61 -8.07
C GLY A 88 -3.36 -13.26 -8.80
N ASP A 89 -3.62 -14.35 -9.52
CA ASP A 89 -2.61 -15.05 -10.33
C ASP A 89 -2.12 -14.17 -11.52
N THR A 90 -2.80 -13.06 -11.82
CA THR A 90 -2.71 -12.25 -13.06
C THR A 90 -2.09 -10.86 -12.93
N ALA A 91 -1.84 -10.35 -11.72
CA ALA A 91 -1.51 -8.93 -11.54
C ALA A 91 0.01 -8.67 -11.47
N SER A 92 0.58 -8.06 -12.52
CA SER A 92 1.98 -7.61 -12.55
C SER A 92 2.09 -6.15 -12.10
N VAL A 93 2.89 -5.90 -11.07
CA VAL A 93 3.07 -4.55 -10.52
C VAL A 93 4.35 -3.95 -11.06
N THR A 94 4.23 -2.80 -11.74
CA THR A 94 5.38 -2.07 -12.29
C THR A 94 5.93 -1.08 -11.28
N GLY A 95 7.22 -1.18 -10.98
CA GLY A 95 7.97 -0.24 -10.14
C GLY A 95 8.75 -0.93 -9.03
N ASP A 96 9.74 -0.23 -8.47
CA ASP A 96 10.53 -0.67 -7.33
C ASP A 96 10.13 0.10 -6.05
N GLY A 97 10.24 -0.56 -4.88
CA GLY A 97 9.96 0.06 -3.57
C GLY A 97 8.57 -0.21 -3.02
N MET A 98 7.92 0.81 -2.43
CA MET A 98 6.63 0.69 -1.74
C MET A 98 5.46 0.71 -2.72
N ALA A 99 4.51 -0.20 -2.52
CA ALA A 99 3.25 -0.26 -3.22
C ALA A 99 2.07 -0.24 -2.24
N VAL A 100 0.91 0.19 -2.73
CA VAL A 100 -0.34 0.21 -1.95
C VAL A 100 -1.37 -0.65 -2.65
N VAL A 101 -1.82 -1.72 -2.00
CA VAL A 101 -2.91 -2.56 -2.48
C VAL A 101 -4.23 -2.01 -1.94
N LEU A 102 -5.16 -1.75 -2.83
CA LEU A 102 -6.51 -1.28 -2.53
C LEU A 102 -7.48 -2.42 -2.86
N ARG A 103 -8.21 -2.93 -1.87
CA ARG A 103 -9.18 -4.02 -2.02
C ARG A 103 -10.57 -3.55 -1.66
N ASP A 104 -11.56 -4.00 -2.41
CA ASP A 104 -12.97 -3.82 -2.04
C ASP A 104 -13.77 -5.00 -2.58
N ASP A 105 -14.40 -5.74 -1.68
CA ASP A 105 -15.16 -6.96 -1.97
C ASP A 105 -16.66 -6.71 -2.24
N ALA A 106 -17.11 -5.45 -2.11
CA ALA A 106 -18.52 -5.09 -2.10
C ALA A 106 -18.94 -4.26 -3.33
N GLU A 107 -18.09 -3.34 -3.79
CA GLU A 107 -18.49 -2.31 -4.77
C GLU A 107 -17.44 -2.09 -5.85
N SER A 108 -17.84 -2.24 -7.13
CA SER A 108 -16.88 -2.18 -8.26
C SER A 108 -16.78 -0.82 -8.96
N ALA A 109 -17.65 0.13 -8.64
CA ALA A 109 -17.59 1.46 -9.22
C ALA A 109 -16.35 2.22 -8.71
N GLY A 110 -15.59 2.81 -9.63
CA GLY A 110 -14.44 3.65 -9.30
C GLY A 110 -14.79 4.79 -8.33
N ARG A 111 -13.81 5.23 -7.54
CA ARG A 111 -13.94 6.30 -6.53
C ARG A 111 -12.61 7.02 -6.33
N GLU A 112 -12.65 8.19 -5.70
CA GLU A 112 -11.45 8.90 -5.29
C GLU A 112 -10.94 8.35 -3.95
N VAL A 113 -9.64 8.11 -3.89
CA VAL A 113 -8.92 7.71 -2.67
C VAL A 113 -7.98 8.84 -2.26
N ALA A 114 -7.88 9.06 -0.95
CA ALA A 114 -7.00 10.06 -0.37
C ALA A 114 -6.08 9.43 0.68
N LEU A 115 -4.77 9.60 0.51
CA LEU A 115 -3.73 9.19 1.45
C LEU A 115 -3.08 10.43 2.08
N ASP A 116 -2.60 10.35 3.33
CA ASP A 116 -1.88 11.46 3.96
C ASP A 116 -0.62 11.82 3.14
N ALA A 117 -0.61 13.02 2.55
CA ALA A 117 0.45 13.43 1.63
C ALA A 117 1.81 13.56 2.32
N GLY A 118 1.82 14.02 3.58
CA GLY A 118 3.04 14.18 4.35
C GLY A 118 3.69 12.84 4.67
N LYS A 119 2.87 11.85 5.04
CA LYS A 119 3.32 10.48 5.29
C LYS A 119 3.80 9.77 4.04
N MET A 120 3.07 9.91 2.93
CA MET A 120 3.53 9.35 1.65
C MET A 120 4.84 9.99 1.18
N GLN A 121 5.01 11.30 1.35
CA GLN A 121 6.26 11.99 1.00
C GLN A 121 7.43 11.58 1.91
N GLU A 122 7.20 11.44 3.22
CA GLU A 122 8.21 10.96 4.19
C GLU A 122 8.68 9.53 3.83
N ALA A 123 7.74 8.67 3.42
CA ALA A 123 8.00 7.28 3.06
C ALA A 123 8.72 7.12 1.72
N LEU A 124 8.25 7.83 0.69
CA LEU A 124 8.77 7.72 -0.67
C LEU A 124 10.04 8.56 -0.86
N GLY A 125 10.28 9.57 -0.02
CA GLY A 125 11.37 10.54 -0.17
C GLY A 125 11.10 11.61 -1.24
N TYR A 126 10.01 11.49 -2.00
CA TYR A 126 9.59 12.42 -3.04
C TYR A 126 8.08 12.66 -2.98
N ARG A 127 7.60 13.67 -3.73
CA ARG A 127 6.18 13.96 -3.85
C ARG A 127 5.61 13.29 -5.11
N PRO A 128 4.70 12.31 -5.00
CA PRO A 128 4.08 11.68 -6.17
C PRO A 128 3.45 12.69 -7.14
N ARG A 129 3.65 12.50 -8.45
CA ARG A 129 2.99 13.29 -9.52
C ARG A 129 2.09 12.42 -10.38
N ALA A 130 2.49 11.17 -10.60
CA ALA A 130 1.68 10.18 -11.30
C ALA A 130 1.54 8.92 -10.45
N ILE A 131 0.33 8.39 -10.48
CA ILE A 131 -0.11 7.16 -9.82
C ILE A 131 -0.27 6.13 -10.93
N HIS A 132 0.42 5.01 -10.80
CA HIS A 132 0.27 3.88 -11.71
C HIS A 132 -0.46 2.80 -10.94
N GLY A 133 -1.52 2.24 -11.53
CA GLY A 133 -2.30 1.20 -10.91
C GLY A 133 -2.41 -0.02 -11.80
N THR A 134 -2.37 -1.21 -11.21
CA THR A 134 -2.65 -2.47 -11.89
C THR A 134 -3.86 -3.12 -11.23
N HIS A 135 -4.84 -3.51 -12.03
CA HIS A 135 -5.99 -4.29 -11.59
C HIS A 135 -5.60 -5.77 -11.35
N GLU A 136 -6.43 -6.51 -10.61
CA GLU A 136 -6.24 -7.94 -10.37
C GLU A 136 -6.09 -8.75 -11.67
N ASP A 137 -6.72 -8.32 -12.78
CA ASP A 137 -6.65 -8.96 -14.10
C ASP A 137 -5.39 -8.59 -14.92
N GLY A 138 -4.48 -7.82 -14.32
CA GLY A 138 -3.24 -7.34 -14.94
C GLY A 138 -3.40 -6.10 -15.82
N SER A 139 -4.61 -5.55 -15.98
CA SER A 139 -4.79 -4.32 -16.75
C SER A 139 -4.28 -3.09 -15.98
N GLU A 140 -3.52 -2.24 -16.68
CA GLU A 140 -2.91 -1.04 -16.09
C GLU A 140 -3.75 0.22 -16.30
N TRP A 141 -3.68 1.13 -15.34
CA TRP A 141 -4.24 2.48 -15.40
C TRP A 141 -3.27 3.49 -14.81
N THR A 142 -3.44 4.76 -15.19
CA THR A 142 -2.65 5.86 -14.64
C THR A 142 -3.56 7.00 -14.20
N ALA A 143 -3.31 7.57 -13.04
CA ALA A 143 -3.97 8.78 -12.56
C ALA A 143 -2.95 9.87 -12.21
N THR A 144 -3.41 11.12 -12.22
CA THR A 144 -2.61 12.26 -11.75
C THR A 144 -2.82 12.42 -10.25
N ALA A 145 -1.74 12.66 -9.52
CA ALA A 145 -1.79 13.00 -8.10
C ALA A 145 -2.28 14.43 -7.90
N GLU A 146 -3.41 14.62 -7.22
CA GLU A 146 -3.88 15.92 -6.75
C GLU A 146 -3.59 16.08 -5.26
N TYR A 147 -3.36 17.32 -4.81
CA TYR A 147 -3.07 17.59 -3.40
C TYR A 147 -4.07 18.57 -2.83
N THR A 148 -4.93 18.08 -1.96
CA THR A 148 -6.05 18.85 -1.38
C THR A 148 -6.05 18.66 0.12
N ASP A 149 -6.06 19.77 0.87
CA ASP A 149 -6.15 19.78 2.34
C ASP A 149 -5.18 18.80 3.03
N GLY A 150 -3.93 18.72 2.55
CA GLY A 150 -2.89 17.86 3.13
C GLY A 150 -2.94 16.37 2.73
N TYR A 151 -3.85 16.00 1.82
CA TYR A 151 -3.96 14.64 1.29
C TYR A 151 -3.51 14.56 -0.17
N LEU A 152 -2.93 13.43 -0.53
CA LEU A 152 -2.71 12.96 -1.90
C LEU A 152 -3.99 12.28 -2.37
N VAL A 153 -4.68 12.91 -3.32
CA VAL A 153 -5.97 12.48 -3.86
C VAL A 153 -5.79 11.98 -5.29
N PHE A 154 -6.39 10.84 -5.62
CA PHE A 154 -6.39 10.30 -6.99
C PHE A 154 -7.63 9.44 -7.25
N ASP A 155 -8.07 9.43 -8.51
CA ASP A 155 -9.16 8.60 -8.99
C ASP A 155 -8.69 7.15 -9.23
N VAL A 156 -9.44 6.18 -8.70
CA VAL A 156 -9.29 4.76 -9.03
C VAL A 156 -10.46 4.36 -9.93
N PRO A 157 -10.24 3.98 -11.21
CA PRO A 157 -11.29 3.88 -12.22
C PRO A 157 -12.27 2.71 -12.05
N HIS A 158 -11.89 1.63 -11.37
CA HIS A 158 -12.74 0.48 -11.05
C HIS A 158 -12.20 -0.23 -9.80
N PHE A 159 -13.08 -0.62 -8.87
CA PHE A 159 -12.68 -1.29 -7.63
C PHE A 159 -12.77 -2.82 -7.75
N SER A 160 -11.60 -3.43 -7.75
CA SER A 160 -11.24 -4.83 -7.49
C SER A 160 -9.93 -4.77 -6.70
N ASP A 161 -9.19 -5.87 -6.51
CA ASP A 161 -7.85 -5.76 -5.96
C ASP A 161 -6.96 -4.96 -6.93
N ASN A 162 -6.52 -3.77 -6.50
CA ASN A 162 -5.68 -2.87 -7.28
C ASN A 162 -4.34 -2.72 -6.55
N THR A 163 -3.22 -2.79 -7.26
CA THR A 163 -1.95 -2.30 -6.73
C THR A 163 -1.62 -0.95 -7.31
N VAL A 164 -1.19 -0.03 -6.45
CA VAL A 164 -0.75 1.31 -6.81
C VAL A 164 0.74 1.48 -6.55
N THR A 165 1.47 1.97 -7.56
CA THR A 165 2.85 2.44 -7.44
C THR A 165 2.94 3.93 -7.79
N PHE A 166 4.00 4.57 -7.32
CA PHE A 166 4.17 6.01 -7.37
C PHE A 166 5.38 6.38 -8.22
N SER A 167 5.26 7.47 -8.96
CA SER A 167 6.39 8.16 -9.57
C SER A 167 6.28 9.65 -9.26
N GLY A 168 7.41 10.32 -9.10
CA GLY A 168 7.41 11.72 -8.70
C GLY A 168 8.75 12.39 -8.88
N SER A 169 8.87 13.57 -8.27
CA SER A 169 10.10 14.33 -8.25
C SER A 169 10.46 14.70 -6.82
N VAL A 170 11.75 14.76 -6.57
CA VAL A 170 12.26 15.47 -5.40
C VAL A 170 12.33 16.94 -5.78
N ASP A 171 11.63 17.79 -5.02
CA ASP A 171 11.67 19.24 -5.16
C ASP A 171 12.18 19.84 -3.83
N VAL A 172 13.28 20.59 -3.88
CA VAL A 172 13.91 21.27 -2.75
C VAL A 172 13.91 22.76 -3.04
N SER A 173 13.25 23.56 -2.19
CA SER A 173 13.27 25.02 -2.29
C SER A 173 14.02 25.65 -1.12
N MET A 174 14.79 26.71 -1.41
CA MET A 174 15.39 27.61 -0.44
C MET A 174 15.00 29.05 -0.80
N ASP A 175 14.03 29.60 -0.08
CA ASP A 175 13.55 30.97 -0.32
C ASP A 175 14.43 31.98 0.42
N SER A 176 14.84 33.06 -0.27
CA SER A 176 15.66 34.16 0.24
C SER A 176 16.92 33.69 0.97
N ALA A 177 17.53 32.63 0.43
CA ALA A 177 18.70 31.95 0.97
C ALA A 177 19.94 32.85 0.90
N THR A 178 20.75 32.81 1.96
CA THR A 178 22.03 33.52 2.05
C THR A 178 23.19 32.55 1.82
N SER A 179 24.40 33.07 1.62
CA SER A 179 25.60 32.22 1.56
C SER A 179 25.73 31.35 2.81
N GLY A 180 26.00 30.06 2.63
CA GLY A 180 26.05 29.05 3.69
C GLY A 180 24.71 28.39 4.02
N THR A 181 23.62 28.72 3.32
CA THR A 181 22.34 28.02 3.47
C THR A 181 22.47 26.59 2.95
N THR A 182 21.99 25.61 3.72
CA THR A 182 22.05 24.19 3.40
C THR A 182 20.65 23.60 3.33
N ALA A 183 20.39 22.77 2.32
CA ALA A 183 19.25 21.86 2.29
C ALA A 183 19.74 20.40 2.25
N THR A 184 18.92 19.50 2.78
CA THR A 184 19.17 18.05 2.72
C THR A 184 17.91 17.31 2.28
N TRP A 185 18.09 16.20 1.56
CA TRP A 185 17.00 15.27 1.24
C TRP A 185 17.50 13.83 1.28
N GLN A 186 16.58 12.89 1.44
CA GLN A 186 16.87 11.45 1.38
C GLN A 186 16.57 10.94 -0.02
N LEU A 187 17.47 10.13 -0.56
CA LEU A 187 17.29 9.41 -1.82
C LEU A 187 17.26 7.91 -1.51
N SER A 188 16.07 7.33 -1.52
CA SER A 188 15.85 5.92 -1.19
C SER A 188 16.30 4.97 -2.29
N ASP A 189 16.29 5.43 -3.54
CA ASP A 189 16.69 4.66 -4.71
C ASP A 189 17.48 5.56 -5.67
N TYR A 190 18.74 5.22 -5.90
CA TYR A 190 19.64 5.95 -6.78
C TYR A 190 19.37 5.66 -8.27
N ASP A 191 18.84 4.50 -8.62
CA ASP A 191 18.61 4.09 -10.00
C ASP A 191 17.37 4.76 -10.60
N ALA A 192 16.37 5.07 -9.78
CA ALA A 192 15.23 5.89 -10.17
C ALA A 192 15.55 7.39 -10.39
N ALA A 193 16.72 7.88 -9.98
CA ALA A 193 17.05 9.30 -9.97
C ALA A 193 17.55 9.85 -11.32
N SER A 194 17.06 11.02 -11.74
CA SER A 194 17.60 11.77 -12.87
C SER A 194 18.72 12.76 -12.48
N ASP A 195 19.30 13.43 -13.48
CA ASP A 195 20.13 14.62 -13.24
C ASP A 195 19.36 15.67 -12.44
N VAL A 196 20.07 16.42 -11.59
CA VAL A 196 19.48 17.47 -10.74
C VAL A 196 19.47 18.77 -11.52
N THR A 197 18.30 19.35 -11.72
CA THR A 197 18.13 20.70 -12.26
C THR A 197 18.05 21.70 -11.11
N ILE A 198 18.94 22.68 -11.11
CA ILE A 198 18.97 23.78 -10.15
C ILE A 198 18.58 25.07 -10.87
N ASN A 199 17.50 25.70 -10.42
CA ASN A 199 17.14 27.06 -10.79
C ASN A 199 17.53 27.98 -9.63
N THR A 200 18.24 29.05 -9.94
CA THR A 200 18.55 30.11 -8.97
C THR A 200 18.01 31.42 -9.50
N THR A 201 17.18 32.08 -8.70
CA THR A 201 16.59 33.37 -9.03
C THR A 201 17.22 34.45 -8.17
N GLY A 202 17.64 35.54 -8.81
CA GLY A 202 18.26 36.66 -8.12
C GLY A 202 17.28 37.41 -7.24
N VAL A 203 17.72 37.83 -6.06
CA VAL A 203 16.92 38.58 -5.09
C VAL A 203 17.69 39.83 -4.65
N SER A 204 17.13 41.01 -4.91
CA SER A 204 17.69 42.26 -4.43
C SER A 204 17.45 42.46 -2.93
N ASN A 205 18.47 42.84 -2.19
CA ASN A 205 18.38 43.18 -0.77
C ASN A 205 18.96 44.58 -0.52
N SER A 206 18.18 45.45 0.14
CA SER A 206 18.56 46.84 0.42
C SER A 206 18.65 47.11 1.92
N GLY A 207 19.65 47.89 2.34
CA GLY A 207 19.81 48.31 3.72
C GLY A 207 20.51 49.65 3.87
N THR A 208 20.16 50.39 4.92
CA THR A 208 20.75 51.70 5.21
C THR A 208 22.12 51.53 5.85
N VAL A 209 23.10 52.23 5.28
CA VAL A 209 24.49 52.33 5.77
C VAL A 209 24.73 53.76 6.25
N THR A 210 25.48 53.88 7.34
CA THR A 210 25.84 55.19 7.91
C THR A 210 27.31 55.25 8.23
N GLU A 211 28.01 56.12 7.50
CA GLU A 211 29.38 56.53 7.81
C GLU A 211 29.35 57.79 8.67
N SER A 212 30.23 57.91 9.67
CA SER A 212 30.23 59.09 10.55
C SER A 212 31.61 59.45 11.12
N GLY A 213 31.77 60.71 11.52
CA GLY A 213 33.00 61.21 12.14
C GLY A 213 32.82 62.58 12.78
N SER A 214 33.90 63.14 13.32
CA SER A 214 33.85 64.35 14.16
C SER A 214 34.95 65.38 13.84
N SER A 215 35.46 65.39 12.61
CA SER A 215 36.53 66.30 12.20
C SER A 215 36.62 66.47 10.68
N SER A 216 37.24 67.56 10.25
CA SER A 216 37.60 67.81 8.84
C SER A 216 38.84 67.00 8.40
N GLY A 217 39.21 67.13 7.11
CA GLY A 217 40.29 66.42 6.43
C GLY A 217 39.79 65.20 5.65
N THR A 218 40.72 64.50 5.00
CA THR A 218 40.44 63.26 4.26
C THR A 218 40.01 62.14 5.20
N LYS A 219 38.91 61.48 4.88
CA LYS A 219 38.33 60.32 5.58
C LYS A 219 38.26 59.14 4.63
N SER A 220 38.62 57.96 5.10
CA SER A 220 38.33 56.72 4.37
C SER A 220 36.85 56.42 4.60
N ILE A 221 36.16 56.05 3.53
CA ILE A 221 34.81 55.49 3.58
C ILE A 221 34.78 54.21 2.75
N ASP A 222 33.79 53.38 2.98
CA ASP A 222 33.51 52.19 2.18
C ASP A 222 32.08 52.30 1.65
N VAL A 223 31.93 52.65 0.37
CA VAL A 223 30.61 52.68 -0.27
C VAL A 223 30.28 51.29 -0.76
N VAL A 224 29.32 50.65 -0.09
CA VAL A 224 29.00 49.23 -0.31
C VAL A 224 27.75 49.06 -1.19
N GLY A 225 27.63 47.89 -1.82
CA GLY A 225 26.51 47.53 -2.69
C GLY A 225 26.99 47.08 -4.06
N THR A 226 26.10 46.43 -4.82
CA THR A 226 26.37 46.05 -6.22
C THR A 226 25.66 46.98 -7.21
N GLN A 227 24.80 47.86 -6.70
CA GLN A 227 24.09 48.89 -7.45
C GLN A 227 24.45 50.28 -6.94
N GLU A 228 24.18 51.31 -7.75
CA GLU A 228 24.41 52.71 -7.37
C GLU A 228 23.64 53.03 -6.07
N PRO A 229 24.31 53.60 -5.04
CA PRO A 229 23.67 53.91 -3.77
C PRO A 229 22.49 54.87 -3.91
N THR A 230 21.44 54.62 -3.15
CA THR A 230 20.30 55.55 -3.06
C THR A 230 20.26 56.21 -1.69
N GLY A 231 19.39 57.20 -1.50
CA GLY A 231 19.17 57.83 -0.22
C GLY A 231 18.03 57.21 0.58
N PRO A 232 17.94 57.52 1.87
CA PRO A 232 16.86 57.06 2.74
C PRO A 232 15.48 57.29 2.13
N ALA A 233 14.62 56.27 2.18
CA ALA A 233 13.28 56.27 1.59
C ALA A 233 13.26 56.45 0.04
N GLY A 234 14.32 55.99 -0.64
CA GLY A 234 14.46 56.06 -2.10
C GLY A 234 14.84 57.45 -2.63
N GLY A 235 15.44 58.28 -1.79
CA GLY A 235 15.93 59.63 -2.12
C GLY A 235 17.35 59.63 -2.70
N GLU A 236 18.05 60.76 -2.58
CA GLU A 236 19.49 60.88 -2.84
C GLU A 236 20.28 60.65 -1.54
N PRO A 237 21.47 60.03 -1.55
CA PRO A 237 22.31 59.90 -0.35
C PRO A 237 22.49 61.23 0.37
N GLN A 238 22.45 61.22 1.70
CA GLN A 238 22.43 62.44 2.51
C GLN A 238 23.71 62.62 3.30
N MET A 239 24.39 63.75 3.10
CA MET A 239 25.50 64.20 3.92
C MET A 239 25.00 65.23 4.94
N SER A 240 25.24 64.96 6.21
CA SER A 240 24.86 65.82 7.33
C SER A 240 26.10 66.28 8.09
N VAL A 241 26.12 67.56 8.50
CA VAL A 241 27.18 68.16 9.29
C VAL A 241 26.57 68.94 10.45
N GLU A 242 27.01 68.63 11.65
CA GLU A 242 26.75 69.42 12.85
C GLU A 242 28.01 70.19 13.21
N MET A 243 27.87 71.51 13.42
CA MET A 243 28.97 72.35 13.84
C MET A 243 28.97 72.52 15.35
N ALA A 244 30.16 72.54 15.94
CA ALA A 244 30.33 72.74 17.36
C ALA A 244 29.86 74.16 17.71
N PRO A 245 28.94 74.31 18.67
CA PRO A 245 28.54 75.63 19.11
C PRO A 245 29.75 76.30 19.78
N GLU A 246 29.98 77.57 19.45
CA GLU A 246 30.94 78.37 20.21
C GLU A 246 30.29 78.73 21.56
N VAL A 247 30.82 78.16 22.64
CA VAL A 247 30.35 78.39 24.02
C VAL A 247 31.32 79.31 24.72
N TYR A 248 30.82 80.45 25.18
CA TYR A 248 31.54 81.36 26.07
C TYR A 248 30.99 81.18 27.48
N GLU A 249 31.85 80.77 28.41
CA GLU A 249 31.47 80.54 29.80
C GLU A 249 32.49 81.15 30.77
N ASP A 250 31.99 81.69 31.88
CA ASP A 250 32.81 82.04 33.03
C ASP A 250 32.09 81.60 34.31
N TYR A 251 32.63 80.56 34.94
CA TYR A 251 32.12 79.96 36.18
C TYR A 251 33.02 80.25 37.38
N SER A 252 34.05 81.09 37.24
CA SER A 252 35.07 81.33 38.25
C SER A 252 34.76 82.51 39.18
N MET A 253 33.60 83.15 38.99
CA MET A 253 33.23 84.38 39.67
C MET A 253 32.31 84.14 40.88
N THR A 254 32.39 85.06 41.83
CA THR A 254 31.38 85.26 42.86
C THR A 254 31.33 86.75 43.11
N THR A 255 30.42 87.44 42.42
CA THR A 255 30.35 88.91 42.41
C THR A 255 28.91 89.40 42.39
N THR A 256 28.65 90.58 42.94
CA THR A 256 27.34 91.26 42.83
C THR A 256 27.14 91.95 41.49
N GLU A 257 28.23 92.19 40.76
CA GLU A 257 28.27 92.92 39.50
C GLU A 257 29.26 92.22 38.56
N TYR A 258 28.81 91.88 37.35
CA TYR A 258 29.62 91.25 36.31
C TYR A 258 29.51 92.05 35.02
N THR A 259 30.65 92.44 34.44
CA THR A 259 30.67 93.07 33.12
C THR A 259 31.03 92.01 32.09
N ILE A 260 30.18 91.85 31.06
CA ILE A 260 30.44 90.89 29.99
C ILE A 260 31.76 91.29 29.30
N PRO A 261 32.73 90.36 29.19
CA PRO A 261 34.01 90.64 28.56
C PRO A 261 33.84 91.17 27.14
N SER A 262 34.71 92.08 26.72
CA SER A 262 34.61 92.76 25.42
C SER A 262 34.80 91.84 24.21
N ASP A 263 35.36 90.65 24.45
CA ASP A 263 35.62 89.58 23.48
C ASP A 263 34.45 88.58 23.35
N TRP A 264 33.39 88.73 24.14
CA TRP A 264 32.16 87.94 24.00
C TRP A 264 31.28 88.49 22.85
N PRO A 265 30.26 87.75 22.39
CA PRO A 265 29.41 88.16 21.25
C PRO A 265 28.45 89.32 21.54
N ALA A 266 28.23 90.19 20.55
CA ALA A 266 27.37 91.38 20.61
C ALA A 266 25.88 91.12 20.89
N ASN A 267 25.37 89.94 20.52
CA ASN A 267 23.93 89.61 20.52
C ASN A 267 23.65 88.24 21.14
N GLY A 268 24.38 87.87 22.19
CA GLY A 268 24.20 86.60 22.89
C GLY A 268 22.93 86.56 23.75
N TYR A 269 22.39 85.36 23.94
CA TYR A 269 21.45 85.05 25.00
C TYR A 269 22.25 84.45 26.16
N TYR A 270 22.24 85.15 27.30
CA TYR A 270 23.10 84.80 28.42
C TYR A 270 22.30 84.07 29.49
N SER A 271 22.78 82.89 29.86
CA SER A 271 22.35 82.18 31.04
C SER A 271 23.17 82.66 32.23
N ILE A 272 22.50 83.18 33.26
CA ILE A 272 23.13 83.62 34.50
C ILE A 272 22.85 82.59 35.58
N ARG A 273 23.91 82.10 36.22
CA ARG A 273 23.83 81.32 37.46
C ARG A 273 24.08 82.23 38.65
N GLN A 274 23.23 82.08 39.65
CA GLN A 274 23.39 82.78 40.91
C GLN A 274 23.52 81.77 42.03
N SER A 275 24.41 82.05 42.98
CA SER A 275 24.48 81.36 44.26
C SER A 275 24.17 82.36 45.36
N ASN A 276 23.30 81.99 46.28
CA ASN A 276 22.94 82.87 47.38
C ASN A 276 22.86 82.14 48.71
N VAL A 277 23.02 82.92 49.76
CA VAL A 277 23.00 82.51 51.16
C VAL A 277 21.88 83.34 51.80
N VAL A 278 20.66 82.78 51.82
CA VAL A 278 19.47 83.47 52.34
C VAL A 278 19.27 83.11 53.81
N GLU A 279 19.08 84.11 54.66
CA GLU A 279 18.67 83.92 56.06
C GLU A 279 17.14 83.85 56.11
N VAL A 280 16.57 82.66 56.29
CA VAL A 280 15.15 82.42 55.98
C VAL A 280 14.27 82.26 57.24
N GLY A 281 13.17 83.01 57.28
CA GLY A 281 11.87 82.53 57.79
C GLY A 281 10.92 82.30 56.61
N ASN A 282 10.11 81.24 56.62
CA ASN A 282 9.27 80.76 55.48
C ASN A 282 8.64 81.88 54.63
N THR A 283 9.33 82.34 53.59
CA THR A 283 8.91 83.42 52.70
C THR A 283 9.45 83.14 51.30
N ASP A 284 8.69 83.58 50.30
CA ASP A 284 9.14 83.56 48.92
C ASP A 284 10.08 84.75 48.70
N VAL A 285 11.22 84.50 48.06
CA VAL A 285 12.22 85.51 47.72
C VAL A 285 12.30 85.64 46.21
N THR A 286 12.16 86.85 45.70
CA THR A 286 12.30 87.16 44.28
C THR A 286 13.68 87.73 44.00
N PHE A 287 14.44 87.03 43.17
CA PHE A 287 15.71 87.51 42.66
C PHE A 287 15.52 88.08 41.26
N THR A 288 16.10 89.24 41.02
CA THR A 288 15.94 90.00 39.77
C THR A 288 17.31 90.30 39.17
N VAL A 289 17.49 90.00 37.89
CA VAL A 289 18.65 90.35 37.09
C VAL A 289 18.40 91.64 36.33
N TYR A 290 19.38 92.53 36.37
CA TYR A 290 19.42 93.77 35.62
C TYR A 290 20.61 93.76 34.67
N VAL A 291 20.40 94.29 33.46
CA VAL A 291 21.46 94.60 32.49
C VAL A 291 21.51 96.11 32.33
N ASN A 292 22.66 96.72 32.65
CA ASN A 292 22.86 98.17 32.68
C ASN A 292 21.79 98.92 33.51
N GLY A 293 21.30 98.29 34.59
CA GLY A 293 20.26 98.83 35.47
C GLY A 293 18.82 98.65 34.98
N ASN A 294 18.58 98.01 33.84
CA ASN A 294 17.24 97.65 33.36
C ASN A 294 16.92 96.20 33.72
N GLU A 295 15.79 95.97 34.37
CA GLU A 295 15.30 94.62 34.72
C GLU A 295 15.10 93.77 33.45
N GLN A 296 15.70 92.57 33.44
CA GLN A 296 15.60 91.62 32.33
C GLN A 296 14.77 90.38 32.69
N ALA A 297 15.03 89.82 33.86
CA ALA A 297 14.39 88.60 34.31
C ALA A 297 14.33 88.54 35.84
N SER A 298 13.33 87.83 36.36
CA SER A 298 13.20 87.58 37.79
C SER A 298 12.81 86.12 38.05
N VAL A 299 13.32 85.54 39.13
CA VAL A 299 12.97 84.19 39.58
C VAL A 299 12.57 84.26 41.05
N THR A 300 11.37 83.79 41.36
CA THR A 300 10.89 83.65 42.74
C THR A 300 11.15 82.23 43.24
N LYS A 301 11.78 82.10 44.40
CA LYS A 301 12.05 80.83 45.07
C LYS A 301 11.45 80.84 46.47
N SER A 302 10.71 79.78 46.79
CA SER A 302 10.23 79.53 48.15
C SER A 302 11.38 78.98 48.98
N ALA A 303 11.80 79.74 49.98
CA ALA A 303 12.85 79.30 50.87
C ALA A 303 12.21 78.53 52.05
N THR A 304 12.52 77.23 52.13
CA THR A 304 11.96 76.32 53.16
C THR A 304 12.93 76.19 54.32
N TYR A 305 12.45 76.34 55.56
CA TYR A 305 13.27 76.18 56.76
C TYR A 305 13.80 74.74 56.89
N ASP A 306 15.10 74.52 56.65
CA ASP A 306 15.77 73.26 57.00
C ASP A 306 16.31 73.36 58.43
N SER A 307 15.70 72.59 59.33
CA SER A 307 16.07 72.55 60.75
C SER A 307 17.46 71.97 61.05
N PHE A 308 18.16 71.40 60.06
CA PHE A 308 19.44 70.70 60.29
C PHE A 308 20.67 71.59 60.11
N PHE A 309 20.59 72.60 59.24
CA PHE A 309 21.61 73.64 59.08
C PHE A 309 21.04 74.96 59.57
N GLU A 310 21.15 75.22 60.88
CA GLU A 310 20.88 76.56 61.40
C GLU A 310 21.63 77.59 60.52
N TRP A 311 20.83 78.36 59.77
CA TRP A 311 21.09 79.63 59.09
C TRP A 311 21.18 79.70 57.56
N TYR A 312 21.39 78.63 56.75
CA TYR A 312 21.62 78.82 55.30
C TYR A 312 21.17 77.68 54.38
N SER A 313 20.44 78.00 53.30
CA SER A 313 20.33 77.17 52.09
C SER A 313 21.10 77.81 50.93
N VAL A 314 22.02 77.07 50.32
CA VAL A 314 22.68 77.49 49.07
C VAL A 314 21.87 76.91 47.92
N ASP A 315 20.99 77.71 47.33
CA ASP A 315 20.36 77.36 46.07
C ASP A 315 21.12 78.02 44.94
N THR A 316 21.60 77.19 44.01
CA THR A 316 22.07 77.65 42.70
C THR A 316 20.91 77.51 41.73
N PHE A 317 20.53 78.61 41.09
CA PHE A 317 19.50 78.58 40.05
C PHE A 317 19.92 79.42 38.85
N GLN A 318 19.36 79.04 37.70
CA GLN A 318 19.60 79.67 36.41
C GLN A 318 18.43 80.57 36.06
N TYR A 319 18.74 81.77 35.59
CA TYR A 319 17.74 82.70 35.04
C TYR A 319 17.33 82.26 33.63
N PRO A 320 16.12 82.63 33.17
CA PRO A 320 15.81 82.64 31.74
C PRO A 320 16.86 83.46 30.98
N ASP A 321 17.10 83.08 29.72
CA ASP A 321 18.07 83.76 28.88
C ASP A 321 17.78 85.26 28.78
N ILE A 322 18.79 86.07 29.09
CA ILE A 322 18.71 87.54 29.01
C ILE A 322 19.43 88.05 27.77
N SER A 323 18.93 89.14 27.19
CA SER A 323 19.62 89.85 26.12
C SER A 323 20.64 90.81 26.74
N ALA A 324 21.91 90.63 26.40
CA ALA A 324 22.99 91.49 26.82
C ALA A 324 24.09 91.50 25.75
N GLY A 325 25.04 92.42 25.85
CA GLY A 325 26.18 92.48 24.95
C GLY A 325 27.51 92.82 25.66
N PRO A 326 28.63 92.82 24.92
CA PRO A 326 29.96 93.05 25.44
C PRO A 326 30.08 94.43 26.05
N GLY A 327 30.62 94.49 27.27
CA GLY A 327 30.69 95.71 28.06
C GLY A 327 29.41 96.05 28.82
N ASP A 328 28.31 95.33 28.64
CA ASP A 328 27.13 95.47 29.49
C ASP A 328 27.41 94.93 30.89
N THR A 329 26.86 95.62 31.89
CA THR A 329 27.00 95.27 33.29
C THR A 329 25.75 94.57 33.82
N ILE A 330 25.92 93.32 34.23
CA ILE A 330 24.91 92.47 34.86
C ILE A 330 24.97 92.65 36.37
N THR A 331 23.83 92.92 36.99
CA THR A 331 23.68 92.93 38.45
C THR A 331 22.49 92.09 38.88
N VAL A 332 22.57 91.53 40.08
CA VAL A 332 21.49 90.76 40.70
C VAL A 332 21.03 91.45 41.97
N SER A 333 19.72 91.42 42.24
CA SER A 333 19.13 91.93 43.48
C SER A 333 18.10 90.95 44.03
N SER A 334 17.80 91.05 45.32
CA SER A 334 16.69 90.36 45.97
C SER A 334 15.69 91.36 46.54
N ASP A 335 14.41 90.99 46.57
CA ASP A 335 13.33 91.77 47.20
C ASP A 335 13.38 91.74 48.75
N VAL A 336 14.14 90.80 49.32
CA VAL A 336 14.46 90.74 50.76
C VAL A 336 15.90 91.19 51.03
N SER A 337 16.11 91.82 52.18
CA SER A 337 17.46 92.14 52.66
C SER A 337 18.13 90.90 53.25
N SER A 338 19.16 90.37 52.59
CA SER A 338 20.02 89.31 53.11
C SER A 338 21.30 89.88 53.73
N ARG A 339 21.96 89.09 54.60
CA ARG A 339 23.25 89.46 55.20
C ARG A 339 24.35 89.62 54.14
N ASP A 340 24.37 88.70 53.17
CA ASP A 340 25.26 88.74 52.02
C ASP A 340 24.42 89.04 50.77
N PRO A 341 24.83 89.99 49.91
CA PRO A 341 24.08 90.28 48.69
C PRO A 341 24.11 89.09 47.73
N PRO A 342 23.09 88.93 46.86
CA PRO A 342 23.07 87.90 45.82
C PRO A 342 24.35 87.93 44.97
N GLN A 343 24.95 86.77 44.72
CA GLN A 343 26.18 86.65 43.93
C GLN A 343 25.93 85.93 42.62
N ILE A 344 26.40 86.52 41.52
CA ILE A 344 26.54 85.85 40.23
C ILE A 344 27.67 84.83 40.37
N SER A 345 27.37 83.56 40.08
CA SER A 345 28.30 82.43 40.15
C SER A 345 28.64 81.85 38.78
N GLY A 346 27.98 82.32 37.72
CA GLY A 346 28.48 82.14 36.37
C GLY A 346 27.63 82.81 35.30
N ALA A 347 28.23 83.02 34.14
CA ALA A 347 27.57 83.46 32.92
C ALA A 347 27.97 82.52 31.78
N GLU A 348 27.02 82.16 30.92
CA GLU A 348 27.26 81.38 29.71
C GLU A 348 26.44 81.95 28.55
N THR A 349 27.01 82.00 27.34
CA THR A 349 26.24 82.25 26.10
C THR A 349 26.65 81.22 25.04
N LYS A 350 25.67 80.79 24.25
CA LYS A 350 25.87 79.97 23.05
C LYS A 350 25.55 80.79 21.82
N ILE A 351 26.44 80.80 20.85
CA ILE A 351 26.22 81.47 19.55
C ILE A 351 25.78 80.40 18.55
N PRO A 352 24.83 80.70 17.63
CA PRO A 352 24.61 79.85 16.47
C PRO A 352 25.94 79.67 15.74
N SER A 353 26.33 78.42 15.52
CA SER A 353 27.56 78.11 14.80
C SER A 353 27.45 78.60 13.35
N THR A 354 28.51 79.27 12.88
CA THR A 354 28.62 79.80 11.53
C THR A 354 29.79 79.17 10.81
N GLY A 355 29.57 78.78 9.56
CA GLY A 355 30.62 78.14 8.80
C GLY A 355 30.17 77.58 7.47
N THR A 356 31.15 77.21 6.66
CA THR A 356 30.93 76.53 5.38
C THR A 356 31.79 75.28 5.36
N THR A 357 31.12 74.15 5.17
CA THR A 357 31.72 72.84 4.97
C THR A 357 31.60 72.47 3.49
N GLU A 358 32.74 72.26 2.84
CA GLU A 358 32.82 71.67 1.50
C GLU A 358 33.19 70.19 1.65
N ILE A 359 32.37 69.32 1.07
CA ILE A 359 32.57 67.88 1.05
C ILE A 359 32.76 67.46 -0.40
N SER A 360 33.81 66.70 -0.69
CA SER A 360 34.02 66.11 -2.01
C SER A 360 34.44 64.65 -1.92
N THR A 361 34.02 63.85 -2.89
CA THR A 361 34.44 62.45 -3.06
C THR A 361 35.63 62.36 -4.01
N ASP A 362 36.37 61.26 -3.95
CA ASP A 362 37.41 60.91 -4.94
C ASP A 362 36.86 60.62 -6.34
N ALA A 363 35.57 60.28 -6.46
CA ALA A 363 34.85 60.20 -7.72
C ALA A 363 34.47 61.58 -8.32
N GLY A 364 34.70 62.67 -7.58
CA GLY A 364 34.52 64.05 -8.03
C GLY A 364 33.13 64.64 -7.76
N GLN A 365 32.30 63.96 -6.96
CA GLN A 365 31.04 64.50 -6.45
C GLN A 365 31.32 65.49 -5.30
N SER A 366 30.43 66.47 -5.10
CA SER A 366 30.63 67.44 -4.02
C SER A 366 29.34 68.07 -3.52
N ALA A 367 29.32 68.43 -2.23
CA ALA A 367 28.25 69.14 -1.58
C ALA A 367 28.81 70.29 -0.72
N THR A 368 28.03 71.35 -0.57
CA THR A 368 28.37 72.48 0.31
C THR A 368 27.26 72.69 1.32
N ILE A 369 27.63 72.64 2.61
CA ILE A 369 26.73 72.84 3.74
C ILE A 369 27.14 74.13 4.45
N THR A 370 26.17 74.98 4.75
CA THR A 370 26.36 76.29 5.39
C THR A 370 25.55 76.33 6.67
N ASP A 371 26.17 76.77 7.77
CA ASP A 371 25.55 76.87 9.10
C ASP A 371 25.01 75.52 9.66
N GLY A 372 25.54 74.39 9.14
CA GLY A 372 25.16 73.02 9.52
C GLY A 372 23.91 72.50 8.79
N GLY A 373 23.53 71.25 9.06
CA GLY A 373 22.37 70.59 8.48
C GLY A 373 22.73 69.52 7.44
N SER A 374 21.78 69.18 6.57
CA SER A 374 21.89 68.07 5.63
C SER A 374 21.72 68.49 4.17
N LYS A 375 22.46 67.87 3.26
CA LYS A 375 22.40 68.05 1.82
C LYS A 375 22.61 66.72 1.08
N PRO A 376 22.00 66.57 -0.10
CA PRO A 376 22.35 65.48 -1.01
C PRO A 376 23.83 65.49 -1.37
N LEU A 377 24.43 64.31 -1.42
CA LEU A 377 25.75 64.07 -1.97
C LEU A 377 25.66 62.82 -2.85
N ASP A 378 25.69 62.98 -4.17
CA ASP A 378 25.64 61.84 -5.08
C ASP A 378 26.82 60.90 -4.84
N LEU A 379 26.55 59.59 -4.89
CA LEU A 379 27.55 58.52 -4.78
C LEU A 379 27.41 57.62 -6.00
N THR A 380 28.53 57.25 -6.62
CA THR A 380 28.55 56.33 -7.77
C THR A 380 28.79 54.88 -7.35
N GLY A 381 29.20 54.65 -6.10
CA GLY A 381 29.53 53.32 -5.57
C GLY A 381 31.03 52.99 -5.58
N ASP A 382 31.85 53.84 -6.21
CA ASP A 382 33.30 53.63 -6.35
C ASP A 382 34.11 54.46 -5.34
N GLU A 383 33.44 55.27 -4.52
CA GLU A 383 34.09 56.20 -3.60
C GLU A 383 34.79 55.47 -2.45
N THR A 384 36.05 55.83 -2.22
CA THR A 384 36.84 55.30 -1.09
C THR A 384 37.23 56.38 -0.09
N THR A 385 37.04 57.65 -0.45
CA THR A 385 37.41 58.78 0.42
C THR A 385 36.44 59.96 0.36
N LEU A 386 36.28 60.62 1.51
CA LEU A 386 35.65 61.94 1.64
C LEU A 386 36.70 62.97 2.05
N ASP A 387 36.84 64.03 1.25
CA ASP A 387 37.60 65.21 1.61
C ASP A 387 36.67 66.28 2.18
N ILE A 388 36.81 66.55 3.47
CA ILE A 388 35.98 67.52 4.20
C ILE A 388 36.81 68.76 4.53
N THR A 389 36.46 69.91 3.95
CA THR A 389 37.10 71.19 4.22
C THR A 389 36.15 72.11 4.99
N GLN A 390 36.60 72.59 6.15
CA GLN A 390 35.80 73.47 7.02
C GLN A 390 36.38 74.89 7.06
N SER A 391 35.50 75.88 7.00
CA SER A 391 35.80 77.29 7.29
C SER A 391 34.79 77.87 8.28
N GLY A 392 35.24 78.67 9.24
CA GLY A 392 34.42 79.15 10.35
C GLY A 392 34.56 78.26 11.57
N ASP A 393 33.44 77.96 12.24
CA ASP A 393 33.40 77.14 13.45
C ASP A 393 33.79 75.68 13.15
N PRO A 394 34.40 74.97 14.12
CA PRO A 394 34.80 73.58 13.91
C PRO A 394 33.58 72.66 13.78
N ILE A 395 33.77 71.56 13.03
CA ILE A 395 32.77 70.48 12.94
C ILE A 395 32.72 69.74 14.28
N ASP A 396 31.51 69.49 14.79
CA ASP A 396 31.27 68.60 15.94
C ASP A 396 31.09 67.16 15.44
N SER A 397 30.20 66.96 14.47
CA SER A 397 29.92 65.66 13.88
C SER A 397 29.57 65.77 12.39
N TRP A 398 29.76 64.70 11.65
CA TRP A 398 29.22 64.51 10.31
C TRP A 398 28.74 63.08 10.14
N SER A 399 27.75 62.89 9.27
CA SER A 399 27.29 61.57 8.84
C SER A 399 26.96 61.55 7.36
N LEU A 400 27.30 60.45 6.69
CA LEU A 400 26.85 60.13 5.34
C LEU A 400 25.92 58.93 5.45
N GLU A 401 24.66 59.10 5.05
CA GLU A 401 23.61 58.08 5.11
C GLU A 401 23.14 57.75 3.69
N TYR A 402 23.16 56.46 3.36
CA TYR A 402 22.74 55.95 2.06
C TYR A 402 22.15 54.55 2.19
N ASP A 403 21.25 54.18 1.28
CA ASP A 403 20.71 52.83 1.13
C ASP A 403 21.55 52.09 0.08
N ALA A 404 22.30 51.10 0.55
CA ALA A 404 23.03 50.15 -0.29
C ALA A 404 22.07 49.07 -0.80
N THR A 405 22.16 48.73 -2.08
CA THR A 405 21.42 47.59 -2.67
C THR A 405 22.40 46.57 -3.20
N VAL A 406 22.17 45.32 -2.83
CA VAL A 406 22.98 44.17 -3.23
C VAL A 406 22.10 43.20 -4.01
N GLU A 407 22.55 42.84 -5.20
CA GLU A 407 22.00 41.80 -6.04
C GLU A 407 22.78 40.50 -5.85
N THR A 408 22.21 39.38 -6.31
CA THR A 408 22.87 38.09 -6.28
C THR A 408 24.06 38.11 -7.26
N VAL A 409 25.25 37.71 -6.79
CA VAL A 409 26.45 37.63 -7.63
C VAL A 409 27.05 36.23 -7.51
N ASP A 410 27.52 35.69 -8.63
CA ASP A 410 28.26 34.41 -8.71
C ASP A 410 27.64 33.27 -7.88
N PRO A 411 26.35 32.92 -8.08
CA PRO A 411 25.75 31.82 -7.34
C PRO A 411 26.44 30.49 -7.68
N VAL A 412 26.91 29.80 -6.64
CA VAL A 412 27.54 28.48 -6.70
C VAL A 412 26.80 27.55 -5.75
N VAL A 413 26.54 26.33 -6.19
CA VAL A 413 26.01 25.27 -5.33
C VAL A 413 27.02 24.15 -5.16
N GLU A 414 27.06 23.55 -3.97
CA GLU A 414 27.86 22.38 -3.68
C GLU A 414 26.94 21.22 -3.30
N LEU A 415 26.91 20.18 -4.14
CA LEU A 415 26.17 18.94 -3.90
C LEU A 415 27.13 17.85 -3.45
N ASN A 416 26.96 17.34 -2.23
CA ASN A 416 27.77 16.25 -1.67
C ASN A 416 29.30 16.49 -1.76
N GLY A 417 29.74 17.74 -1.63
CA GLY A 417 31.16 18.12 -1.73
C GLY A 417 31.64 18.51 -3.14
N ASN A 418 30.78 18.45 -4.16
CA ASN A 418 31.11 18.85 -5.54
C ASN A 418 30.47 20.20 -5.88
N SER A 419 31.30 21.21 -6.17
CA SER A 419 30.85 22.56 -6.48
C SER A 419 30.50 22.73 -7.98
N THR A 420 29.37 23.35 -8.25
CA THR A 420 28.87 23.71 -9.58
C THR A 420 28.54 25.20 -9.60
N THR A 421 29.18 25.96 -10.49
CA THR A 421 28.86 27.37 -10.73
C THR A 421 27.59 27.46 -11.55
N ILE A 422 26.56 28.13 -11.03
CA ILE A 422 25.26 28.27 -11.70
C ILE A 422 25.32 29.43 -12.69
N HIS A 423 25.84 30.56 -12.25
CA HIS A 423 25.99 31.76 -13.06
C HIS A 423 27.29 32.48 -12.69
N SER A 424 27.88 33.18 -13.65
CA SER A 424 29.05 34.04 -13.43
C SER A 424 28.66 35.49 -13.73
N GLY A 425 28.84 36.37 -12.75
CA GLY A 425 28.39 37.76 -12.76
C GLY A 425 27.15 37.98 -11.90
N THR A 426 26.50 39.12 -12.12
CA THR A 426 25.31 39.55 -11.37
C THR A 426 24.05 38.96 -11.98
N LEU A 427 23.18 38.44 -11.10
CA LEU A 427 21.85 37.95 -11.40
C LEU A 427 20.84 38.93 -10.78
N GLY A 428 20.09 39.64 -11.63
CA GLY A 428 19.18 40.70 -11.20
C GLY A 428 17.93 40.17 -10.48
N ASP A 429 17.16 41.08 -9.88
CA ASP A 429 15.91 40.72 -9.18
C ASP A 429 14.91 40.00 -10.11
N GLY A 430 14.52 38.78 -9.72
CA GLY A 430 13.62 37.92 -10.50
C GLY A 430 14.24 37.30 -11.76
N GLU A 431 15.52 37.53 -12.04
CA GLU A 431 16.25 36.86 -13.11
C GLU A 431 16.64 35.45 -12.67
N THR A 432 16.33 34.42 -13.46
CA THR A 432 16.64 33.02 -13.13
C THR A 432 17.74 32.46 -14.02
N ALA A 433 18.75 31.85 -13.42
CA ALA A 433 19.76 31.03 -14.08
C ALA A 433 19.55 29.54 -13.73
N THR A 434 19.76 28.67 -14.72
CA THR A 434 19.59 27.22 -14.56
C THR A 434 20.92 26.51 -14.74
N ALA A 435 21.22 25.55 -13.86
CA ALA A 435 22.32 24.62 -13.99
C ALA A 435 21.83 23.17 -13.86
N THR A 436 22.51 22.25 -14.52
CA THR A 436 22.25 20.82 -14.40
C THR A 436 23.45 20.16 -13.74
N ILE A 437 23.21 19.48 -12.62
CA ILE A 437 24.20 18.68 -11.92
C ILE A 437 23.99 17.22 -12.34
N PRO A 438 25.03 16.55 -12.87
CA PRO A 438 24.94 15.15 -13.26
C PRO A 438 24.57 14.26 -12.08
N LYS A 439 23.74 13.24 -12.31
CA LYS A 439 23.27 12.33 -11.28
C LYS A 439 24.40 11.60 -10.55
N GLU A 440 25.59 11.45 -11.14
CA GLU A 440 26.73 10.78 -10.50
C GLU A 440 27.26 11.53 -9.25
N GLN A 441 26.77 12.74 -9.01
CA GLN A 441 27.04 13.49 -7.78
C GLN A 441 25.99 13.24 -6.68
N LEU A 442 24.88 12.56 -6.99
CA LEU A 442 23.93 12.06 -6.01
C LEU A 442 24.49 10.80 -5.32
N GLN A 443 24.00 10.54 -4.11
CA GLN A 443 24.28 9.31 -3.38
C GLN A 443 22.98 8.74 -2.81
N GLU A 444 22.90 7.43 -2.71
CA GLU A 444 21.84 6.76 -1.97
C GLU A 444 21.89 7.18 -0.48
N GLY A 445 20.73 7.45 0.12
CA GLY A 445 20.60 8.05 1.44
C GLY A 445 20.65 9.58 1.42
N GLU A 446 21.30 10.19 2.43
CA GLU A 446 21.23 11.64 2.65
C GLU A 446 22.08 12.41 1.63
N ASN A 447 21.48 13.33 0.90
CA ASN A 447 22.14 14.28 0.01
C ASN A 447 22.12 15.68 0.63
N SER A 448 23.21 16.43 0.48
CA SER A 448 23.34 17.79 1.00
C SER A 448 23.73 18.79 -0.08
N LEU A 449 22.92 19.85 -0.20
CA LEU A 449 23.12 20.96 -1.12
C LEU A 449 23.42 22.23 -0.33
N ASN A 450 24.58 22.83 -0.57
CA ASN A 450 25.00 24.09 0.04
C ASN A 450 25.03 25.21 -0.99
N LEU A 451 24.50 26.37 -0.64
CA LEU A 451 24.55 27.57 -1.47
C LEU A 451 25.70 28.47 -1.04
N SER A 452 26.48 28.95 -2.00
CA SER A 452 27.45 30.04 -1.83
C SER A 452 27.09 31.17 -2.78
N LEU A 453 27.05 32.39 -2.23
CA LEU A 453 26.80 33.62 -2.98
C LEU A 453 28.01 34.54 -2.86
N GLY A 454 28.31 35.25 -3.93
CA GLY A 454 29.35 36.26 -4.01
C GLY A 454 30.77 35.71 -4.15
N ASP A 455 31.70 36.63 -4.36
CA ASP A 455 33.14 36.42 -4.53
C ASP A 455 33.95 36.97 -3.34
N ASP A 456 33.32 37.12 -2.16
CA ASP A 456 33.86 37.79 -0.97
C ASP A 456 34.24 39.28 -1.18
N SER A 457 33.72 39.94 -2.23
CA SER A 457 34.01 41.36 -2.50
C SER A 457 33.25 42.36 -1.63
N LEU A 458 32.11 41.97 -1.06
CA LEU A 458 31.32 42.85 -0.20
C LEU A 458 31.91 42.93 1.21
N SER A 459 31.96 44.13 1.77
CA SER A 459 32.36 44.32 3.15
C SER A 459 31.24 43.92 4.12
N ALA A 460 31.57 43.81 5.41
CA ALA A 460 30.65 43.35 6.44
C ALA A 460 29.48 44.33 6.71
N ASP A 461 29.59 45.57 6.24
CA ASP A 461 28.56 46.61 6.40
C ASP A 461 27.53 46.59 5.26
N ALA A 462 27.78 45.83 4.19
CA ALA A 462 26.83 45.62 3.10
C ALA A 462 25.63 44.75 3.53
N PRO A 463 24.43 44.97 2.96
CA PRO A 463 23.34 44.02 3.09
C PRO A 463 23.76 42.61 2.62
N GLU A 464 23.33 41.56 3.32
CA GLU A 464 23.61 40.18 2.91
C GLU A 464 23.01 39.89 1.52
N MET A 465 23.78 39.22 0.65
CA MET A 465 23.29 38.69 -0.62
C MET A 465 22.21 37.62 -0.38
N ARG A 466 21.19 37.61 -1.23
CA ARG A 466 20.09 36.63 -1.19
C ARG A 466 19.88 36.01 -2.56
N ALA A 467 19.34 34.81 -2.61
CA ALA A 467 18.83 34.18 -3.83
C ALA A 467 17.70 33.19 -3.47
N ASP A 468 16.79 32.96 -4.40
CA ASP A 468 15.83 31.85 -4.31
C ASP A 468 16.42 30.67 -5.09
N VAL A 469 16.46 29.48 -4.49
CA VAL A 469 17.02 28.28 -5.13
C VAL A 469 15.98 27.17 -5.15
N GLU A 470 15.69 26.66 -6.33
CA GLU A 470 14.85 25.48 -6.54
C GLU A 470 15.71 24.37 -7.16
N ALA A 471 15.90 23.27 -6.45
CA ALA A 471 16.55 22.08 -6.94
C ALA A 471 15.50 20.98 -7.17
N SER A 472 15.55 20.33 -8.34
CA SER A 472 14.63 19.24 -8.65
C SER A 472 15.32 18.10 -9.40
N HIS A 473 14.91 16.87 -9.12
CA HIS A 473 15.22 15.72 -9.98
C HIS A 473 14.01 14.78 -10.03
N GLU A 474 13.85 14.07 -11.14
CA GLU A 474 12.84 13.03 -11.25
C GLU A 474 13.28 11.80 -10.46
N ALA A 475 12.31 11.09 -9.91
CA ALA A 475 12.41 9.79 -9.28
C ALA A 475 11.41 8.88 -10.03
N SER A 476 11.87 8.29 -11.13
CA SER A 476 11.08 7.34 -11.92
C SER A 476 12.01 6.27 -12.46
N ASP A 477 11.89 5.07 -11.91
CA ASP A 477 12.28 3.90 -12.63
C ASP A 477 11.26 3.65 -13.76
N LYS A 478 11.72 3.44 -14.99
CA LYS A 478 10.85 3.21 -16.14
C LYS A 478 10.87 1.74 -16.49
N ILE A 479 10.05 0.99 -15.75
CA ILE A 479 9.73 -0.39 -16.07
C ILE A 479 8.40 -0.41 -16.82
N SER A 480 8.38 -1.00 -18.01
CA SER A 480 7.16 -1.28 -18.77
C SER A 480 7.07 -2.77 -19.04
N VAL A 481 5.92 -3.39 -18.77
CA VAL A 481 5.72 -4.82 -19.01
C VAL A 481 4.61 -5.00 -20.03
N GLY A 482 4.93 -5.60 -21.17
CA GLY A 482 3.94 -6.07 -22.13
C GLY A 482 3.61 -7.53 -21.87
N TYR A 483 2.35 -7.84 -21.57
CA TYR A 483 1.86 -9.21 -21.44
C TYR A 483 0.96 -9.59 -22.62
N SER A 484 1.08 -10.84 -23.06
CA SER A 484 0.15 -11.45 -24.00
C SER A 484 0.02 -12.93 -23.71
N ALA A 485 -1.21 -13.45 -23.78
CA ALA A 485 -1.49 -14.85 -23.55
C ALA A 485 -2.39 -15.44 -24.63
N THR A 486 -2.26 -16.75 -24.76
CA THR A 486 -3.05 -17.65 -25.60
C THR A 486 -3.30 -18.92 -24.79
N THR A 487 -4.13 -19.84 -25.30
CA THR A 487 -4.39 -21.10 -24.58
C THR A 487 -3.14 -21.91 -24.28
N PHE A 488 -2.10 -21.83 -25.12
CA PHE A 488 -0.88 -22.65 -25.01
C PHE A 488 0.42 -21.88 -24.76
N GLU A 489 0.43 -20.56 -24.90
CA GLU A 489 1.62 -19.71 -24.70
C GLU A 489 1.27 -18.45 -23.91
N GLU A 490 2.20 -18.05 -23.03
CA GLU A 490 2.23 -16.75 -22.37
C GLU A 490 3.54 -16.06 -22.75
N SER A 491 3.49 -14.77 -23.05
CA SER A 491 4.68 -14.01 -23.36
C SER A 491 4.70 -12.69 -22.60
N TYR A 492 5.82 -12.44 -21.96
CA TYR A 492 6.15 -11.18 -21.31
C TYR A 492 7.21 -10.45 -22.11
N ASN A 493 7.16 -9.13 -22.09
CA ASN A 493 8.18 -8.23 -22.60
C ASN A 493 8.42 -7.13 -21.56
N VAL A 494 9.51 -7.22 -20.81
CA VAL A 494 9.89 -6.29 -19.75
C VAL A 494 10.92 -5.30 -20.30
N THR A 495 10.59 -4.02 -20.34
CA THR A 495 11.49 -2.92 -20.68
C THR A 495 11.94 -2.25 -19.39
N HIS A 496 13.24 -2.09 -19.17
CA HIS A 496 13.79 -1.33 -18.04
C HIS A 496 14.92 -0.41 -18.52
N THR A 497 14.93 0.84 -18.07
CA THR A 497 15.99 1.81 -18.42
C THR A 497 16.95 1.98 -17.25
N TYR A 498 18.15 1.41 -17.36
CA TYR A 498 19.16 1.50 -16.32
C TYR A 498 19.78 2.88 -16.32
N ALA A 499 19.56 3.65 -15.26
CA ALA A 499 20.17 4.97 -15.17
C ALA A 499 21.68 4.87 -14.89
N ALA A 500 22.16 3.85 -14.17
CA ALA A 500 23.58 3.62 -13.84
C ALA A 500 24.15 2.34 -14.49
N GLU A 501 25.48 2.16 -14.42
CA GLU A 501 26.11 0.92 -14.87
C GLU A 501 25.86 -0.20 -13.85
N THR A 502 25.23 -1.30 -14.26
CA THR A 502 24.78 -2.37 -13.36
C THR A 502 25.42 -3.72 -13.72
N SER A 503 26.23 -4.29 -12.82
CA SER A 503 26.99 -5.54 -13.06
C SER A 503 26.19 -6.83 -12.87
N ASP A 504 25.18 -6.81 -12.01
CA ASP A 504 24.39 -7.99 -11.62
C ASP A 504 22.92 -7.81 -11.98
N ALA A 505 22.67 -7.18 -13.14
CA ALA A 505 21.32 -6.94 -13.64
C ALA A 505 20.58 -8.27 -13.81
N GLN A 506 19.43 -8.40 -13.16
CA GLN A 506 18.56 -9.56 -13.21
C GLN A 506 17.12 -9.12 -13.53
N VAL A 507 16.41 -9.94 -14.30
CA VAL A 507 14.98 -9.79 -14.54
C VAL A 507 14.31 -11.09 -14.12
N THR A 508 13.30 -11.00 -13.27
CA THR A 508 12.49 -12.13 -12.84
C THR A 508 11.09 -11.98 -13.42
N ILE A 509 10.64 -13.00 -14.17
CA ILE A 509 9.32 -13.02 -14.80
C ILE A 509 8.53 -14.19 -14.19
N PRO A 510 7.55 -13.92 -13.33
CA PRO A 510 6.54 -14.90 -12.96
C PRO A 510 5.53 -15.02 -14.11
N PHE A 511 5.37 -16.22 -14.66
CA PHE A 511 4.26 -16.50 -15.57
C PHE A 511 2.95 -16.54 -14.79
N GLU A 512 1.92 -15.91 -15.36
CA GLU A 512 0.57 -15.80 -14.80
C GLU A 512 -0.04 -17.18 -14.56
N SER A 513 0.01 -18.06 -15.56
CA SER A 513 -0.58 -19.38 -15.38
C SER A 513 0.34 -20.29 -14.59
N SER A 514 -0.21 -20.83 -13.50
CA SER A 514 0.34 -21.99 -12.78
C SER A 514 0.56 -23.23 -13.65
N ARG A 515 0.05 -23.21 -14.89
CA ARG A 515 0.13 -24.31 -15.85
C ARG A 515 1.25 -24.14 -16.88
N VAL A 516 2.04 -23.07 -16.82
CA VAL A 516 3.27 -23.00 -17.60
C VAL A 516 4.21 -24.11 -17.12
N VAL A 517 4.59 -25.01 -18.04
CA VAL A 517 5.42 -26.20 -17.75
C VAL A 517 6.83 -26.08 -18.34
N GLY A 518 7.11 -24.99 -19.05
CA GLY A 518 8.42 -24.75 -19.66
C GLY A 518 8.51 -23.41 -20.37
N VAL A 519 9.73 -23.02 -20.73
CA VAL A 519 10.03 -21.77 -21.46
C VAL A 519 10.49 -22.09 -22.88
N LYS A 520 9.85 -21.49 -23.87
CA LYS A 520 10.17 -21.61 -25.30
C LYS A 520 11.46 -20.87 -25.65
N ASN A 521 11.52 -19.60 -25.25
CA ASN A 521 12.61 -18.68 -25.52
C ASN A 521 12.66 -17.59 -24.47
N VAL A 522 13.88 -17.19 -24.16
CA VAL A 522 14.21 -15.96 -23.46
C VAL A 522 15.13 -15.18 -24.39
N GLU A 523 14.78 -13.93 -24.65
CA GLU A 523 15.53 -13.03 -25.52
C GLU A 523 15.68 -11.68 -24.83
N TYR A 524 16.76 -10.98 -25.16
CA TYR A 524 17.02 -9.64 -24.67
C TYR A 524 17.39 -8.71 -25.84
N GLN A 525 17.22 -7.42 -25.65
CA GLN A 525 17.62 -6.37 -26.57
C GLN A 525 18.14 -5.20 -25.73
N ILE A 526 19.22 -4.57 -26.18
CA ILE A 526 19.73 -3.34 -25.57
C ILE A 526 19.48 -2.19 -26.55
N ASP A 527 18.83 -1.13 -26.05
CA ASP A 527 18.32 0.02 -26.79
C ASP A 527 17.52 -0.44 -28.04
N ASP A 528 17.58 0.33 -29.13
CA ASP A 528 16.99 -0.06 -30.42
C ASP A 528 17.81 -1.12 -31.17
N GLY A 529 18.49 -2.02 -30.45
CA GLY A 529 19.32 -3.10 -30.98
C GLY A 529 18.55 -4.22 -31.71
N GLY A 530 19.21 -5.36 -31.91
CA GLY A 530 18.53 -6.58 -32.36
C GLY A 530 18.21 -7.48 -31.17
N TRP A 531 17.11 -8.23 -31.23
CA TRP A 531 16.83 -9.28 -30.26
C TRP A 531 17.90 -10.38 -30.32
N GLU A 532 18.48 -10.69 -29.17
CA GLU A 532 19.45 -11.75 -28.96
C GLU A 532 18.90 -12.81 -28.01
N ARG A 533 19.24 -14.08 -28.23
CA ARG A 533 18.77 -15.17 -27.38
C ARG A 533 19.64 -15.27 -26.12
N VAL A 534 19.00 -15.34 -24.96
CA VAL A 534 19.70 -15.61 -23.69
C VAL A 534 20.12 -17.09 -23.66
N SER A 535 21.37 -17.36 -23.30
CA SER A 535 21.87 -18.72 -23.13
C SER A 535 21.15 -19.43 -21.97
N ALA A 536 20.93 -20.74 -22.08
CA ALA A 536 20.32 -21.54 -20.99
C ALA A 536 21.16 -21.57 -19.70
N ASP A 537 22.43 -21.19 -19.76
CA ASP A 537 23.27 -21.01 -18.57
C ASP A 537 22.96 -19.70 -17.81
N ASN A 538 22.30 -18.75 -18.48
CA ASN A 538 22.05 -17.38 -17.99
C ASN A 538 20.57 -17.13 -17.68
N TYR A 539 19.75 -18.18 -17.58
CA TYR A 539 18.43 -18.10 -16.97
C TYR A 539 18.11 -19.39 -16.20
N ARG A 540 17.20 -19.31 -15.24
CA ARG A 540 16.67 -20.45 -14.49
C ARG A 540 15.16 -20.41 -14.52
N PHE A 541 14.54 -21.55 -14.76
CA PHE A 541 13.10 -21.71 -14.72
C PHE A 541 12.75 -22.65 -13.56
N ASP A 542 11.97 -22.16 -12.61
CA ASP A 542 11.49 -22.92 -11.46
C ASP A 542 9.96 -22.94 -11.46
N GLY A 543 9.39 -23.95 -12.10
CA GLY A 543 7.94 -24.16 -12.16
C GLY A 543 7.22 -23.14 -13.03
N THR A 544 6.99 -21.93 -12.52
CA THR A 544 6.25 -20.85 -13.17
C THR A 544 7.04 -19.55 -13.22
N THR A 545 8.22 -19.49 -12.59
CA THR A 545 9.04 -18.27 -12.56
C THR A 545 10.31 -18.49 -13.37
N VAL A 546 10.68 -17.50 -14.18
CA VAL A 546 11.98 -17.47 -14.87
C VAL A 546 12.83 -16.32 -14.37
N ASP A 547 13.99 -16.64 -13.81
CA ASP A 547 15.04 -15.71 -13.42
C ASP A 547 16.06 -15.56 -14.55
N ILE A 548 16.33 -14.35 -15.00
CA ILE A 548 17.14 -14.05 -16.18
C ILE A 548 18.30 -13.17 -15.75
N TYR A 549 19.53 -13.66 -15.88
CA TYR A 549 20.75 -12.94 -15.50
C TYR A 549 21.23 -12.08 -16.66
N VAL A 550 20.67 -10.88 -16.78
CA VAL A 550 20.93 -9.94 -17.88
C VAL A 550 22.39 -9.51 -17.93
N GLY A 551 23.02 -9.22 -16.78
CA GLY A 551 24.45 -8.87 -16.73
C GLY A 551 25.34 -9.93 -17.39
N ASP A 552 25.10 -11.20 -17.04
CA ASP A 552 25.82 -12.33 -17.64
C ASP A 552 25.49 -12.53 -19.14
N ALA A 553 24.25 -12.25 -19.54
CA ALA A 553 23.81 -12.34 -20.94
C ALA A 553 24.51 -11.30 -21.84
N VAL A 554 24.71 -10.08 -21.34
CA VAL A 554 25.40 -8.99 -22.07
C VAL A 554 26.93 -9.06 -21.95
N GLY A 555 27.46 -10.00 -21.16
CA GLY A 555 28.90 -10.25 -21.00
C GLY A 555 29.58 -9.37 -19.95
N GLY A 556 28.84 -8.88 -18.95
CA GLY A 556 29.36 -8.07 -17.85
C GLY A 556 28.29 -7.16 -17.25
N SER A 557 28.47 -5.85 -17.41
CA SER A 557 27.55 -4.84 -16.90
C SER A 557 26.66 -4.27 -18.00
N VAL A 558 25.43 -3.91 -17.63
CA VAL A 558 24.57 -3.06 -18.45
C VAL A 558 25.05 -1.61 -18.31
N PRO A 559 25.36 -0.87 -19.40
CA PRO A 559 25.86 0.49 -19.29
C PRO A 559 24.81 1.49 -18.81
N ALA A 560 25.26 2.54 -18.11
CA ALA A 560 24.42 3.67 -17.69
C ALA A 560 23.70 4.33 -18.87
N GLY A 561 22.40 4.61 -18.69
CA GLY A 561 21.52 5.22 -19.69
C GLY A 561 20.98 4.26 -20.75
N SER A 562 21.30 2.96 -20.67
CA SER A 562 20.83 1.96 -21.64
C SER A 562 19.44 1.46 -21.29
N THR A 563 18.59 1.27 -22.29
CA THR A 563 17.32 0.56 -22.13
C THR A 563 17.54 -0.91 -22.42
N VAL A 564 17.05 -1.81 -21.57
CA VAL A 564 17.06 -3.25 -21.84
C VAL A 564 15.63 -3.75 -21.92
N ASP A 565 15.31 -4.39 -23.03
CA ASP A 565 14.09 -5.17 -23.19
C ASP A 565 14.40 -6.64 -23.00
N VAL A 566 13.62 -7.33 -22.19
CA VAL A 566 13.72 -8.77 -21.95
C VAL A 566 12.37 -9.38 -22.23
N ARG A 567 12.30 -10.33 -23.16
CA ARG A 567 11.08 -11.09 -23.42
C ARG A 567 11.26 -12.57 -23.13
N ALA A 568 10.26 -13.14 -22.49
CA ALA A 568 10.19 -14.56 -22.21
C ALA A 568 8.84 -15.12 -22.64
N THR A 569 8.84 -16.27 -23.29
CA THR A 569 7.61 -16.98 -23.68
C THR A 569 7.52 -18.33 -22.97
N GLY A 570 6.55 -18.47 -22.08
CA GLY A 570 6.18 -19.68 -21.39
C GLY A 570 5.24 -20.54 -22.24
N ARG A 571 5.28 -21.87 -22.04
CA ARG A 571 4.39 -22.83 -22.71
C ARG A 571 3.54 -23.57 -21.68
N LYS A 572 2.24 -23.65 -21.97
CA LYS A 572 1.23 -24.48 -21.28
C LYS A 572 1.05 -25.84 -21.94
N MET A 573 2.08 -26.29 -22.67
CA MET A 573 2.16 -27.61 -23.31
C MET A 573 3.61 -28.08 -23.36
N SER A 574 3.79 -29.40 -23.38
CA SER A 574 5.10 -30.01 -23.61
C SER A 574 5.06 -31.00 -24.78
N VAL A 575 6.17 -31.12 -25.50
CA VAL A 575 6.27 -32.01 -26.66
C VAL A 575 7.26 -33.12 -26.34
N GLY A 576 6.79 -34.36 -26.43
CA GLY A 576 7.63 -35.54 -26.31
C GLY A 576 8.10 -36.01 -27.67
N ASN A 577 9.40 -36.34 -27.78
CA ASN A 577 9.98 -36.98 -28.96
C ASN A 577 9.83 -36.18 -30.28
N GLY A 578 9.77 -34.85 -30.21
CA GLY A 578 9.67 -33.95 -31.36
C GLY A 578 9.58 -32.47 -30.98
N GLU A 579 9.19 -31.63 -31.93
CA GLU A 579 8.99 -30.19 -31.77
C GLU A 579 7.77 -29.73 -32.57
N VAL A 580 7.02 -28.77 -32.01
CA VAL A 580 5.86 -28.15 -32.67
C VAL A 580 5.87 -26.62 -32.54
N THR A 581 5.36 -25.97 -33.58
CA THR A 581 5.09 -24.54 -33.63
C THR A 581 3.59 -24.29 -33.64
N ILE A 582 3.14 -23.36 -32.80
CA ILE A 582 1.78 -22.81 -32.86
C ILE A 582 1.72 -21.81 -34.01
N THR A 583 0.82 -22.05 -34.96
CA THR A 583 0.69 -21.25 -36.19
C THR A 583 -0.56 -20.38 -36.20
N ASP A 584 -1.60 -20.79 -35.45
CA ASP A 584 -2.83 -20.03 -35.24
C ASP A 584 -3.31 -20.28 -33.80
N PRO A 585 -2.93 -19.43 -32.83
CA PRO A 585 -3.30 -19.60 -31.43
C PRO A 585 -4.76 -19.22 -31.16
N THR A 586 -5.39 -19.90 -30.21
CA THR A 586 -6.68 -19.49 -29.64
C THR A 586 -6.46 -18.49 -28.51
N ALA A 587 -7.30 -17.46 -28.43
CA ALA A 587 -7.24 -16.50 -27.34
C ALA A 587 -7.70 -17.13 -26.01
N PRO A 588 -7.26 -16.61 -24.86
CA PRO A 588 -7.76 -17.05 -23.56
C PRO A 588 -9.28 -16.94 -23.49
N HIS A 589 -9.92 -17.90 -22.79
CA HIS A 589 -11.37 -17.97 -22.59
C HIS A 589 -12.24 -18.14 -23.85
N GLU A 590 -11.64 -18.29 -25.03
CA GLU A 590 -12.35 -18.77 -26.23
C GLU A 590 -12.35 -20.30 -26.27
N GLU A 591 -13.33 -20.88 -26.98
CA GLU A 591 -13.37 -22.33 -27.21
C GLU A 591 -12.10 -22.76 -27.95
N LEU A 592 -11.38 -23.73 -27.37
CA LEU A 592 -10.08 -24.16 -27.87
C LEU A 592 -10.15 -24.58 -29.34
N ASP A 593 -9.37 -23.93 -30.20
CA ASP A 593 -9.25 -24.27 -31.63
C ASP A 593 -7.88 -23.81 -32.16
N THR A 594 -6.80 -24.32 -31.56
CA THR A 594 -5.43 -23.89 -31.88
C THR A 594 -4.81 -24.76 -32.97
N GLN A 595 -4.18 -24.14 -33.98
CA GLN A 595 -3.45 -24.84 -35.03
C GLN A 595 -1.97 -25.03 -34.68
N LEU A 596 -1.52 -26.28 -34.72
CA LEU A 596 -0.14 -26.71 -34.50
C LEU A 596 0.47 -27.23 -35.82
N GLN A 597 1.75 -26.96 -36.01
CA GLN A 597 2.58 -27.55 -37.06
C GLN A 597 3.66 -28.44 -36.42
N ILE A 598 3.86 -29.64 -36.96
CA ILE A 598 4.93 -30.55 -36.52
C ILE A 598 6.22 -30.17 -37.23
N ASP A 599 7.21 -29.68 -36.49
CA ASP A 599 8.50 -29.29 -37.05
C ASP A 599 9.48 -30.45 -37.02
N GLU A 600 9.49 -31.23 -35.93
CA GLU A 600 10.31 -32.43 -35.78
C GLU A 600 9.50 -33.54 -35.09
N ARG A 601 9.76 -34.81 -35.44
CA ARG A 601 9.18 -35.95 -34.72
C ARG A 601 10.03 -37.21 -34.84
N SER A 602 9.89 -38.08 -33.85
CA SER A 602 10.44 -39.44 -33.84
C SER A 602 9.38 -40.47 -33.41
N GLU A 603 9.78 -41.72 -33.17
CA GLU A 603 8.87 -42.75 -32.63
C GLU A 603 8.32 -42.28 -31.27
N ASP A 604 7.06 -42.60 -30.96
CA ASP A 604 6.42 -42.18 -29.71
C ASP A 604 6.25 -40.65 -29.54
N PHE A 605 6.18 -39.92 -30.65
CA PHE A 605 5.83 -38.49 -30.67
C PHE A 605 4.45 -38.22 -30.05
N HIS A 606 4.40 -37.30 -29.10
CA HIS A 606 3.17 -36.85 -28.46
C HIS A 606 3.26 -35.39 -28.01
N VAL A 607 2.11 -34.76 -27.81
CA VAL A 607 1.98 -33.43 -27.22
C VAL A 607 1.16 -33.56 -25.93
N ASN A 608 1.71 -33.14 -24.80
CA ASN A 608 0.93 -33.03 -23.56
C ASN A 608 0.14 -31.72 -23.58
N VAL A 609 -1.18 -31.85 -23.64
CA VAL A 609 -2.17 -30.74 -23.69
C VAL A 609 -2.95 -30.59 -22.38
N GLY A 610 -2.68 -31.45 -21.40
CA GLY A 610 -3.29 -31.40 -20.06
C GLY A 610 -3.01 -30.13 -19.23
N PRO A 611 -1.87 -29.44 -19.39
CA PRO A 611 -1.60 -28.18 -18.70
C PRO A 611 -2.36 -26.95 -19.25
N THR A 612 -3.57 -27.07 -19.80
CA THR A 612 -4.40 -25.92 -20.24
C THR A 612 -5.56 -25.66 -19.28
N ASP A 613 -6.26 -24.52 -19.41
CA ASP A 613 -7.38 -24.17 -18.50
C ASP A 613 -8.52 -25.20 -18.55
N ASP A 614 -8.88 -25.63 -19.77
CA ASP A 614 -9.75 -26.77 -20.04
C ASP A 614 -8.98 -28.09 -20.20
N GLY A 615 -7.75 -28.13 -19.70
CA GLY A 615 -6.82 -29.26 -19.74
C GLY A 615 -7.32 -30.53 -19.07
N ASN A 616 -8.44 -30.46 -18.35
CA ASN A 616 -9.11 -31.60 -17.75
C ASN A 616 -10.20 -32.21 -18.66
N ARG A 617 -10.53 -31.56 -19.78
CA ARG A 617 -11.46 -32.05 -20.81
C ARG A 617 -10.72 -32.93 -21.80
N VAL A 618 -11.38 -33.94 -22.36
CA VAL A 618 -10.77 -34.84 -23.36
C VAL A 618 -10.41 -34.03 -24.59
N HIS A 619 -9.12 -33.96 -24.90
CA HIS A 619 -8.62 -33.30 -26.11
C HIS A 619 -8.65 -34.24 -27.32
N TYR A 620 -8.81 -33.68 -28.51
CA TYR A 620 -8.68 -34.39 -29.77
C TYR A 620 -8.10 -33.48 -30.84
N ALA A 621 -7.44 -34.08 -31.82
CA ALA A 621 -6.94 -33.40 -33.00
C ALA A 621 -7.92 -33.57 -34.16
N TYR A 622 -7.91 -32.59 -35.08
CA TYR A 622 -8.57 -32.73 -36.36
C TYR A 622 -7.80 -31.97 -37.44
N SER A 623 -8.02 -32.34 -38.71
CA SER A 623 -7.43 -31.62 -39.85
C SER A 623 -8.40 -31.58 -41.02
N ASP A 624 -8.51 -30.42 -41.66
CA ASP A 624 -9.30 -30.26 -42.89
C ASP A 624 -8.65 -30.92 -44.10
N MET A 625 -7.35 -31.25 -43.99
CA MET A 625 -6.54 -31.75 -45.10
C MET A 625 -6.45 -33.28 -45.14
N PHE A 626 -6.59 -33.93 -43.99
CA PHE A 626 -6.47 -35.38 -43.85
C PHE A 626 -7.21 -35.86 -42.60
N PRO A 627 -7.75 -37.09 -42.58
CA PRO A 627 -8.28 -37.67 -41.35
C PRO A 627 -7.14 -37.86 -40.35
N THR A 628 -7.33 -37.35 -39.13
CA THR A 628 -6.44 -37.62 -38.00
C THR A 628 -6.83 -38.97 -37.41
N GLU A 629 -5.83 -39.83 -37.17
CA GLU A 629 -5.98 -41.02 -36.32
C GLU A 629 -5.23 -40.68 -35.03
N ASP A 630 -5.82 -39.82 -34.21
CA ASP A 630 -5.27 -39.35 -32.95
C ASP A 630 -5.95 -40.03 -31.76
N TYR A 631 -5.19 -40.16 -30.68
CA TYR A 631 -5.74 -40.61 -29.41
C TYR A 631 -5.02 -39.89 -28.27
N VAL A 632 -5.71 -39.74 -27.15
CA VAL A 632 -5.11 -39.23 -25.92
C VAL A 632 -4.94 -40.35 -24.90
N VAL A 633 -3.82 -40.34 -24.19
CA VAL A 633 -3.63 -41.14 -22.98
C VAL A 633 -3.74 -40.19 -21.79
N ILE A 634 -4.71 -40.45 -20.93
CA ILE A 634 -5.00 -39.66 -19.73
C ILE A 634 -4.55 -40.47 -18.53
N ASP A 635 -3.62 -39.93 -17.75
CA ASP A 635 -3.15 -40.60 -16.54
C ASP A 635 -3.82 -40.05 -15.26
N SER A 636 -3.58 -40.73 -14.14
CA SER A 636 -4.13 -40.33 -12.83
C SER A 636 -3.70 -38.94 -12.32
N SER A 637 -2.69 -38.30 -12.92
CA SER A 637 -2.31 -36.92 -12.60
C SER A 637 -3.11 -35.88 -13.39
N GLY A 638 -3.88 -36.32 -14.40
CA GLY A 638 -4.64 -35.46 -15.30
C GLY A 638 -3.86 -35.00 -16.52
N ASP A 639 -2.60 -35.43 -16.68
CA ASP A 639 -1.83 -35.22 -17.91
C ASP A 639 -2.52 -35.92 -19.09
N GLN A 640 -2.54 -35.23 -20.25
CA GLN A 640 -3.16 -35.74 -21.47
C GLN A 640 -2.16 -35.75 -22.61
N LYS A 641 -1.58 -36.92 -22.86
CA LYS A 641 -0.61 -37.12 -23.94
C LYS A 641 -1.36 -37.45 -25.22
N MET A 642 -1.44 -36.47 -26.12
CA MET A 642 -2.03 -36.62 -27.45
C MET A 642 -1.02 -37.23 -28.42
N TYR A 643 -1.34 -38.41 -28.94
CA TYR A 643 -0.54 -39.14 -29.89
C TYR A 643 -1.09 -38.99 -31.31
N LEU A 644 -0.18 -38.75 -32.26
CA LEU A 644 -0.48 -38.61 -33.68
C LEU A 644 0.35 -39.63 -34.48
N PRO A 645 0.07 -40.94 -34.37
CA PRO A 645 0.92 -42.01 -34.93
C PRO A 645 1.18 -41.90 -36.43
N ASN A 646 0.20 -41.41 -37.21
CA ASN A 646 0.26 -41.36 -38.67
C ASN A 646 0.69 -40.02 -39.29
N SER A 647 0.94 -38.98 -38.47
CA SER A 647 1.37 -37.68 -38.98
C SER A 647 2.86 -37.65 -39.38
N LYS A 648 3.30 -36.60 -40.05
CA LYS A 648 4.67 -36.39 -40.53
C LYS A 648 5.13 -34.97 -40.22
N THR A 649 6.45 -34.76 -40.24
CA THR A 649 7.03 -33.41 -40.23
C THR A 649 6.43 -32.56 -41.35
N GLY A 650 6.01 -31.34 -41.01
CA GLY A 650 5.33 -30.39 -41.86
C GLY A 650 3.80 -30.50 -41.84
N ASP A 651 3.22 -31.55 -41.26
CA ASP A 651 1.77 -31.66 -41.13
C ASP A 651 1.22 -30.62 -40.14
N GLN A 652 0.04 -30.09 -40.45
CA GLN A 652 -0.71 -29.17 -39.61
C GLN A 652 -2.01 -29.82 -39.14
N PHE A 653 -2.33 -29.62 -37.87
CA PHE A 653 -3.54 -30.12 -37.23
C PHE A 653 -4.06 -29.07 -36.23
N ARG A 654 -5.35 -29.14 -35.93
CA ARG A 654 -6.00 -28.29 -34.92
C ARG A 654 -6.35 -29.12 -33.70
N VAL A 655 -6.23 -28.52 -32.53
CA VAL A 655 -6.57 -29.15 -31.24
C VAL A 655 -7.87 -28.54 -30.72
N LYS A 656 -8.77 -29.41 -30.28
CA LYS A 656 -10.05 -29.11 -29.61
C LYS A 656 -10.19 -29.94 -28.35
N HIS A 657 -11.16 -29.61 -27.52
CA HIS A 657 -11.60 -30.48 -26.44
C HIS A 657 -13.11 -30.75 -26.54
N LEU A 658 -13.57 -31.79 -25.84
CA LEU A 658 -14.98 -32.07 -25.62
C LEU A 658 -15.48 -31.36 -24.37
N GLU A 659 -16.80 -31.24 -24.20
CA GLU A 659 -17.41 -30.91 -22.91
C GLU A 659 -17.50 -32.12 -21.97
N THR A 660 -16.50 -33.00 -22.06
CA THR A 660 -16.40 -34.26 -21.32
C THR A 660 -15.03 -34.35 -20.69
N ARG A 661 -14.99 -34.64 -19.41
CA ARG A 661 -13.76 -34.96 -18.67
C ARG A 661 -13.74 -36.44 -18.36
N VAL A 662 -12.59 -37.07 -18.55
CA VAL A 662 -12.34 -38.47 -18.21
C VAL A 662 -11.24 -38.49 -17.16
N VAL A 663 -11.46 -39.20 -16.07
CA VAL A 663 -10.54 -39.30 -14.94
C VAL A 663 -10.20 -40.77 -14.73
N ALA A 664 -8.93 -41.14 -14.92
CA ALA A 664 -8.39 -42.41 -14.45
C ALA A 664 -8.11 -42.28 -12.95
N GLU A 665 -8.87 -42.95 -12.07
CA GLU A 665 -8.64 -42.80 -10.62
C GLU A 665 -7.31 -43.43 -10.19
N GLN A 666 -6.87 -44.46 -10.93
CA GLN A 666 -5.59 -45.15 -10.82
C GLN A 666 -5.11 -45.51 -12.24
N GLY A 667 -3.79 -45.53 -12.47
CA GLY A 667 -3.23 -45.93 -13.76
C GLY A 667 -3.42 -44.89 -14.87
N ASP A 668 -3.86 -45.35 -16.04
CA ASP A 668 -4.11 -44.53 -17.23
C ASP A 668 -5.25 -45.09 -18.10
N VAL A 669 -5.80 -44.25 -18.98
CA VAL A 669 -6.83 -44.66 -19.95
C VAL A 669 -6.52 -44.06 -21.32
N ARG A 670 -6.73 -44.84 -22.38
CA ARG A 670 -6.63 -44.35 -23.76
C ARG A 670 -8.03 -44.03 -24.30
N ILE A 671 -8.18 -42.80 -24.79
CA ILE A 671 -9.42 -42.31 -25.40
C ILE A 671 -9.15 -41.87 -26.83
N ASP A 672 -9.98 -42.33 -27.76
CA ASP A 672 -10.03 -41.92 -29.15
C ASP A 672 -11.43 -41.33 -29.43
N VAL A 673 -11.48 -40.11 -29.96
CA VAL A 673 -12.75 -39.40 -30.16
C VAL A 673 -13.29 -39.74 -31.54
N VAL A 674 -14.25 -40.66 -31.57
CA VAL A 674 -14.86 -41.16 -32.81
C VAL A 674 -15.81 -40.11 -33.40
N GLU A 675 -16.67 -39.53 -32.57
CA GLU A 675 -17.60 -38.48 -32.98
C GLU A 675 -17.68 -37.40 -31.89
N PRO A 676 -17.26 -36.15 -32.17
CA PRO A 676 -17.41 -35.04 -31.23
C PRO A 676 -18.81 -34.42 -31.28
N GLY A 677 -19.17 -33.57 -30.30
CA GLY A 677 -20.38 -32.75 -30.30
C GLY A 677 -21.31 -32.98 -29.12
N GLU A 678 -22.62 -32.73 -29.30
CA GLU A 678 -23.64 -32.85 -28.24
C GLU A 678 -23.86 -34.29 -27.76
N ASN A 679 -23.53 -35.30 -28.56
CA ASN A 679 -23.65 -36.71 -28.18
C ASN A 679 -22.33 -37.42 -28.52
N PRO A 680 -21.26 -37.18 -27.74
CA PRO A 680 -19.94 -37.66 -28.10
C PRO A 680 -19.88 -39.20 -28.11
N GLU A 681 -19.15 -39.75 -29.07
CA GLU A 681 -18.77 -41.16 -29.14
C GLU A 681 -17.27 -41.29 -28.87
N LEU A 682 -16.93 -42.06 -27.83
CA LEU A 682 -15.57 -42.25 -27.33
C LEU A 682 -15.20 -43.73 -27.47
N ASP A 683 -14.11 -44.04 -28.16
CA ASP A 683 -13.51 -45.37 -28.13
C ASP A 683 -12.51 -45.42 -26.97
N VAL A 684 -12.74 -46.33 -26.03
CA VAL A 684 -12.04 -46.45 -24.76
C VAL A 684 -11.25 -47.74 -24.79
N SER A 685 -9.98 -47.65 -24.43
CA SER A 685 -9.12 -48.82 -24.33
C SER A 685 -8.09 -48.67 -23.21
N PRO A 686 -7.49 -49.78 -22.77
CA PRO A 686 -6.44 -49.74 -21.77
C PRO A 686 -5.26 -48.88 -22.23
N GLY A 687 -4.77 -48.04 -21.33
CA GLY A 687 -3.53 -47.30 -21.58
C GLY A 687 -2.27 -48.16 -21.38
N PRO A 688 -1.08 -47.56 -21.42
CA PRO A 688 0.18 -48.27 -21.16
C PRO A 688 0.27 -48.96 -19.79
N GLY A 689 -0.55 -48.56 -18.81
CA GLY A 689 -0.57 -49.04 -17.42
C GLY A 689 -1.12 -50.46 -17.22
N GLY A 690 -1.98 -50.94 -18.11
CA GLY A 690 -2.66 -52.23 -17.98
C GLY A 690 -4.17 -52.09 -18.12
N ASP A 691 -4.93 -53.17 -17.91
CA ASP A 691 -6.40 -53.21 -18.02
C ASP A 691 -7.10 -53.31 -16.66
N GLY A 692 -8.34 -52.83 -16.61
CA GLY A 692 -9.24 -52.89 -15.46
C GLY A 692 -9.10 -51.72 -14.48
N ASP A 693 -8.53 -50.59 -14.91
CA ASP A 693 -8.41 -49.38 -14.12
C ASP A 693 -9.76 -48.63 -14.08
N PRO A 694 -10.21 -48.14 -12.90
CA PRO A 694 -11.48 -47.46 -12.76
C PRO A 694 -11.46 -46.08 -13.43
N VAL A 695 -12.50 -45.81 -14.24
CA VAL A 695 -12.64 -44.58 -15.02
C VAL A 695 -13.94 -43.87 -14.66
N THR A 696 -13.82 -42.59 -14.32
CA THR A 696 -14.95 -41.69 -14.11
C THR A 696 -15.10 -40.74 -15.29
N VAL A 697 -16.31 -40.63 -15.84
CA VAL A 697 -16.65 -39.73 -16.95
C VAL A 697 -17.58 -38.63 -16.46
N GLU A 698 -17.15 -37.39 -16.55
CA GLU A 698 -17.92 -36.20 -16.18
C GLU A 698 -18.33 -35.43 -17.45
N TYR A 699 -19.63 -35.40 -17.74
CA TYR A 699 -20.17 -34.73 -18.93
C TYR A 699 -20.82 -33.40 -18.55
N TYR A 700 -20.30 -32.29 -19.10
CA TYR A 700 -20.62 -30.93 -18.68
C TYR A 700 -21.70 -30.27 -19.52
N ASN A 701 -21.89 -30.68 -20.78
CA ASN A 701 -22.95 -30.19 -21.66
C ASN A 701 -24.33 -30.76 -21.26
N THR A 702 -24.79 -30.37 -20.07
CA THR A 702 -25.96 -30.93 -19.41
C THR A 702 -26.95 -29.88 -18.93
N GLU A 703 -28.23 -30.24 -18.95
CA GLU A 703 -29.31 -29.47 -18.32
C GLU A 703 -29.58 -30.02 -16.91
N SER A 704 -29.55 -29.15 -15.89
CA SER A 704 -29.81 -29.56 -14.51
C SER A 704 -31.20 -30.19 -14.34
N GLY A 705 -31.25 -31.34 -13.68
CA GLY A 705 -32.47 -32.13 -13.46
C GLY A 705 -32.84 -33.06 -14.62
N VAL A 706 -32.07 -33.05 -15.71
CA VAL A 706 -32.25 -33.96 -16.85
C VAL A 706 -31.39 -35.20 -16.66
N LYS A 707 -31.95 -36.36 -17.02
CA LYS A 707 -31.24 -37.63 -16.95
C LYS A 707 -30.41 -37.87 -18.23
N TYR A 708 -29.18 -38.34 -18.05
CA TYR A 708 -28.26 -38.73 -19.12
C TYR A 708 -27.85 -40.20 -18.94
N LEU A 709 -27.50 -40.87 -20.05
CA LEU A 709 -27.13 -42.28 -20.11
C LEU A 709 -25.74 -42.41 -20.73
N LEU A 710 -24.89 -43.23 -20.13
CA LEU A 710 -23.67 -43.75 -20.75
C LEU A 710 -24.00 -45.11 -21.38
N ASN A 711 -23.97 -45.20 -22.71
CA ASN A 711 -24.24 -46.44 -23.43
C ASN A 711 -22.95 -47.06 -23.94
N SER A 712 -22.80 -48.37 -23.75
CA SER A 712 -21.80 -49.17 -24.44
C SER A 712 -22.37 -49.63 -25.77
N LEU A 713 -21.79 -49.18 -26.87
CA LEU A 713 -22.16 -49.63 -28.22
C LEU A 713 -21.66 -51.06 -28.48
N ALA A 714 -20.48 -51.41 -27.95
CA ALA A 714 -19.90 -52.75 -28.12
C ALA A 714 -20.73 -53.83 -27.39
N ARG A 715 -21.18 -53.55 -26.16
CA ARG A 715 -22.00 -54.46 -25.34
C ARG A 715 -23.51 -54.29 -25.59
N SER A 716 -23.92 -53.18 -26.24
CA SER A 716 -25.33 -52.81 -26.46
C SER A 716 -26.14 -52.73 -25.16
N ILE A 717 -25.56 -52.12 -24.13
CA ILE A 717 -26.17 -51.92 -22.80
C ILE A 717 -26.01 -50.47 -22.33
N VAL A 718 -26.88 -50.05 -21.42
CA VAL A 718 -26.64 -48.85 -20.58
C VAL A 718 -25.63 -49.26 -19.52
N VAL A 719 -24.45 -48.63 -19.53
CA VAL A 719 -23.38 -48.84 -18.56
C VAL A 719 -23.77 -48.20 -17.25
N ASP A 720 -24.09 -46.90 -17.31
CA ASP A 720 -24.48 -46.09 -16.17
C ASP A 720 -25.47 -44.99 -16.57
N SER A 721 -26.08 -44.35 -15.59
CA SER A 721 -26.97 -43.21 -15.81
C SER A 721 -27.02 -42.28 -14.62
N ASP A 722 -27.06 -40.98 -14.87
CA ASP A 722 -27.10 -39.95 -13.84
C ASP A 722 -28.11 -38.84 -14.17
N VAL A 723 -28.62 -38.17 -13.15
CA VAL A 723 -29.45 -36.97 -13.29
C VAL A 723 -28.55 -35.76 -13.06
N ALA A 724 -28.22 -35.07 -14.15
CA ALA A 724 -27.23 -33.99 -14.13
C ALA A 724 -27.61 -32.91 -13.11
N GLN A 725 -26.62 -32.46 -12.36
CA GLN A 725 -26.65 -31.18 -11.63
C GLN A 725 -25.52 -30.26 -12.14
N SER A 726 -25.06 -30.52 -13.37
CA SER A 726 -23.88 -29.95 -14.03
C SER A 726 -22.58 -30.23 -13.24
N PRO A 727 -21.81 -31.28 -13.56
CA PRO A 727 -21.96 -32.26 -14.67
C PRO A 727 -22.93 -33.43 -14.39
N ALA A 728 -23.11 -34.31 -15.38
CA ALA A 728 -23.55 -35.70 -15.19
C ALA A 728 -22.33 -36.62 -15.02
N ILE A 729 -22.36 -37.53 -14.06
CA ILE A 729 -21.20 -38.37 -13.70
C ILE A 729 -21.50 -39.84 -13.97
N PHE A 730 -20.57 -40.55 -14.61
CA PHE A 730 -20.66 -41.97 -14.92
C PHE A 730 -19.40 -42.72 -14.46
N GLU A 731 -19.56 -43.97 -14.03
CA GLU A 731 -18.45 -44.84 -13.60
C GLU A 731 -18.39 -46.14 -14.44
N ASP A 732 -17.21 -46.52 -14.93
CA ASP A 732 -16.89 -47.85 -15.50
C ASP A 732 -15.38 -48.16 -15.32
N ASP A 733 -14.80 -49.04 -16.16
CA ASP A 733 -13.37 -49.30 -16.26
C ASP A 733 -12.81 -48.97 -17.66
N ASP A 734 -11.49 -49.03 -17.82
CA ASP A 734 -10.76 -48.77 -19.07
C ASP A 734 -10.75 -49.94 -20.07
N SER A 735 -11.56 -51.00 -19.85
CA SER A 735 -11.64 -52.12 -20.79
C SER A 735 -12.10 -51.66 -22.17
N GLU A 736 -11.65 -52.35 -23.23
CA GLU A 736 -12.05 -52.06 -24.62
C GLU A 736 -13.58 -51.95 -24.78
N ASP A 737 -14.07 -50.73 -25.08
CA ASP A 737 -15.48 -50.42 -25.27
C ASP A 737 -15.64 -49.12 -26.08
N THR A 738 -16.82 -48.92 -26.66
CA THR A 738 -17.18 -47.66 -27.32
C THR A 738 -18.36 -47.06 -26.60
N TRP A 739 -18.15 -45.90 -25.99
CA TRP A 739 -19.14 -45.19 -25.19
C TRP A 739 -19.84 -44.10 -25.99
N GLN A 740 -21.16 -44.01 -25.83
CA GLN A 740 -21.97 -42.92 -26.34
C GLN A 740 -22.78 -42.30 -25.21
N ILE A 741 -22.66 -40.98 -25.04
CA ILE A 741 -23.41 -40.23 -24.04
C ILE A 741 -24.68 -39.67 -24.69
N LEU A 742 -25.85 -39.98 -24.13
CA LEU A 742 -27.14 -39.53 -24.64
C LEU A 742 -28.00 -38.92 -23.53
N ARG A 743 -28.75 -37.87 -23.88
CA ARG A 743 -29.87 -37.39 -23.05
C ARG A 743 -30.98 -38.43 -23.02
N ASP A 744 -31.46 -38.78 -21.83
CA ASP A 744 -32.65 -39.63 -21.66
C ASP A 744 -33.90 -38.80 -22.00
N SER A 745 -34.42 -38.96 -23.21
CA SER A 745 -35.66 -38.32 -23.65
C SER A 745 -36.89 -39.01 -23.01
N GLY A 746 -37.00 -38.91 -21.69
CA GLY A 746 -38.15 -39.39 -20.93
C GLY A 746 -39.40 -38.62 -21.35
N THR A 747 -40.28 -39.25 -22.13
CA THR A 747 -41.60 -38.68 -22.46
C THR A 747 -42.39 -38.48 -21.16
N SER A 748 -42.62 -37.22 -20.77
CA SER A 748 -43.57 -36.87 -19.73
C SER A 748 -44.96 -37.29 -20.19
N SER A 749 -45.48 -38.38 -19.62
CA SER A 749 -46.83 -38.86 -19.89
C SER A 749 -47.87 -37.98 -19.19
N GLY A 750 -48.03 -36.77 -19.72
CA GLY A 750 -49.30 -36.04 -19.63
C GLY A 750 -50.29 -36.71 -20.56
N SER A 751 -51.38 -37.25 -20.01
CA SER A 751 -52.45 -37.82 -20.82
C SER A 751 -53.05 -36.74 -21.72
N ASP A 752 -52.98 -36.93 -23.04
CA ASP A 752 -54.10 -36.70 -23.95
C ASP A 752 -53.76 -37.18 -25.39
N GLY A 753 -54.67 -37.98 -25.97
CA GLY A 753 -54.99 -37.92 -27.40
C GLY A 753 -54.02 -38.49 -28.44
N GLY A 754 -53.97 -39.83 -28.55
CA GLY A 754 -53.93 -40.60 -29.80
C GLY A 754 -52.92 -40.24 -30.92
N GLY A 755 -51.90 -41.08 -31.09
CA GLY A 755 -51.17 -41.20 -32.36
C GLY A 755 -49.76 -41.80 -32.24
N ALA A 756 -49.54 -42.90 -32.98
CA ALA A 756 -48.24 -43.49 -33.36
C ALA A 756 -47.30 -44.01 -32.26
N ILE A 757 -47.44 -45.29 -31.93
CA ILE A 757 -46.36 -46.12 -31.36
C ILE A 757 -45.56 -46.72 -32.52
N GLY A 758 -44.25 -46.50 -32.52
CA GLY A 758 -43.23 -47.02 -33.44
C GLY A 758 -42.14 -45.95 -33.58
N GLN A 759 -40.89 -46.16 -33.23
CA GLN A 759 -40.01 -47.26 -33.64
C GLN A 759 -38.81 -47.31 -32.68
N PHE A 760 -38.66 -48.38 -31.90
CA PHE A 760 -37.37 -48.97 -31.47
C PHE A 760 -37.67 -50.40 -30.98
N THR A 761 -38.17 -51.22 -31.88
CA THR A 761 -38.17 -52.68 -31.73
C THR A 761 -38.01 -53.26 -33.11
N GLU A 762 -36.78 -53.28 -33.63
CA GLU A 762 -36.41 -54.17 -34.73
C GLU A 762 -34.88 -54.26 -34.89
N ARG A 763 -34.22 -55.06 -34.03
CA ARG A 763 -33.09 -55.91 -34.45
C ARG A 763 -32.67 -56.89 -33.35
N ALA A 764 -33.39 -58.01 -33.26
CA ALA A 764 -32.83 -59.34 -32.96
C ALA A 764 -33.95 -60.38 -32.89
N GLY A 765 -33.80 -61.48 -33.64
CA GLY A 765 -34.33 -62.78 -33.25
C GLY A 765 -35.77 -63.12 -33.63
N ALA A 766 -35.97 -63.55 -34.87
CA ALA A 766 -37.00 -64.54 -35.16
C ALA A 766 -36.76 -65.82 -34.34
N THR A 767 -37.84 -66.53 -34.02
CA THR A 767 -37.95 -67.84 -33.33
C THR A 767 -37.85 -67.83 -31.79
N VAL A 768 -39.00 -67.88 -31.12
CA VAL A 768 -39.52 -69.00 -30.29
C VAL A 768 -40.80 -68.54 -29.58
N GLY A 769 -41.78 -69.44 -29.50
CA GLY A 769 -43.18 -69.17 -29.22
C GLY A 769 -43.54 -68.63 -27.83
N SER A 770 -44.66 -67.92 -27.84
CA SER A 770 -45.46 -67.48 -26.70
C SER A 770 -45.71 -68.60 -25.68
N ILE A 771 -45.33 -68.37 -24.42
CA ILE A 771 -45.87 -69.11 -23.27
C ILE A 771 -46.87 -68.18 -22.56
N ASN A 772 -48.15 -68.50 -22.70
CA ASN A 772 -49.21 -67.95 -21.84
C ASN A 772 -49.07 -68.54 -20.43
N ALA A 773 -48.83 -67.69 -19.43
CA ALA A 773 -49.02 -68.04 -18.03
C ALA A 773 -50.38 -67.48 -17.52
N PRO A 774 -51.14 -68.25 -16.73
CA PRO A 774 -52.53 -67.97 -16.43
C PRO A 774 -52.71 -66.81 -15.44
N SER A 775 -53.76 -66.03 -15.71
CA SER A 775 -54.36 -64.98 -14.91
C SER A 775 -54.69 -65.42 -13.48
N GLY A 776 -54.25 -64.63 -12.49
CA GLY A 776 -54.96 -64.57 -11.20
C GLY A 776 -54.12 -64.41 -9.93
N VAL A 777 -53.23 -63.40 -9.85
CA VAL A 777 -52.89 -62.65 -8.61
C VAL A 777 -52.39 -61.29 -9.06
N GLY A 778 -52.90 -60.19 -8.49
CA GLY A 778 -52.56 -58.82 -8.89
C GLY A 778 -51.08 -58.51 -8.71
N GLY A 779 -50.32 -58.50 -9.82
CA GLY A 779 -48.90 -58.17 -9.90
C GLY A 779 -48.59 -56.66 -9.86
N GLY A 780 -49.31 -55.90 -9.04
CA GLY A 780 -49.14 -54.44 -8.92
C GLY A 780 -48.31 -53.95 -7.74
N GLN A 781 -47.73 -54.84 -6.93
CA GLN A 781 -47.07 -54.45 -5.66
C GLN A 781 -45.65 -55.01 -5.45
N LEU A 782 -45.05 -55.66 -6.46
CA LEU A 782 -43.64 -56.09 -6.40
C LEU A 782 -42.67 -55.17 -7.16
N LEU A 783 -43.16 -54.12 -7.83
CA LEU A 783 -42.30 -53.11 -8.47
C LEU A 783 -41.94 -51.92 -7.58
N LEU A 784 -42.54 -51.80 -6.39
CA LEU A 784 -42.25 -50.70 -5.44
C LEU A 784 -41.23 -51.05 -4.35
N LEU A 785 -40.80 -52.31 -4.25
CA LEU A 785 -39.75 -52.74 -3.32
C LEU A 785 -38.35 -52.83 -3.96
N GLY A 786 -38.25 -52.73 -5.29
CA GLY A 786 -36.97 -52.59 -6.00
C GLY A 786 -36.50 -51.14 -6.16
N LEU A 787 -37.40 -50.16 -6.05
CA LEU A 787 -37.12 -48.74 -6.33
C LEU A 787 -36.85 -47.86 -5.10
N LEU A 788 -37.00 -48.37 -3.86
CA LEU A 788 -36.64 -47.65 -2.62
C LEU A 788 -35.37 -48.19 -1.93
N GLY A 789 -34.73 -49.21 -2.50
CA GLY A 789 -33.53 -49.84 -1.92
C GLY A 789 -32.18 -49.35 -2.46
N ILE A 790 -32.17 -48.53 -3.52
CA ILE A 790 -30.93 -48.10 -4.18
C ILE A 790 -30.81 -46.56 -4.28
N GLY A 791 -31.91 -45.82 -4.39
CA GLY A 791 -31.87 -44.34 -4.40
C GLY A 791 -31.61 -43.65 -3.04
N GLY A 792 -31.65 -44.38 -1.93
CA GLY A 792 -31.40 -43.83 -0.58
C GLY A 792 -29.93 -43.82 -0.14
N SER A 793 -29.03 -44.42 -0.92
CA SER A 793 -27.61 -44.59 -0.57
C SER A 793 -26.73 -43.44 -1.05
N VAL A 794 -27.18 -42.67 -2.05
CA VAL A 794 -26.39 -41.61 -2.69
C VAL A 794 -26.43 -40.29 -1.90
N ALA A 795 -27.50 -40.05 -1.13
CA ALA A 795 -27.57 -38.88 -0.24
C ALA A 795 -26.66 -38.96 1.02
N PHE A 796 -26.01 -40.11 1.26
CA PHE A 796 -25.12 -40.30 2.41
C PHE A 796 -23.61 -40.37 2.06
N ARG A 797 -23.24 -40.14 0.80
CA ARG A 797 -21.82 -40.07 0.37
C ARG A 797 -21.25 -38.65 0.26
N ARG A 798 -22.07 -37.59 0.36
CA ARG A 798 -21.60 -36.19 0.37
C ARG A 798 -21.06 -35.73 1.74
N PHE A 799 -20.36 -36.60 2.44
CA PHE A 799 -19.53 -36.25 3.59
C PHE A 799 -18.29 -37.13 3.54
N GLU A 800 -17.15 -36.52 3.22
CA GLU A 800 -15.85 -37.16 3.36
C GLU A 800 -15.62 -37.60 4.82
N PRO A 801 -14.85 -38.69 5.04
CA PRO A 801 -14.58 -39.21 6.36
C PRO A 801 -13.73 -38.23 7.16
N PHE A 802 -14.21 -37.85 8.35
CA PHE A 802 -13.40 -37.22 9.40
C PHE A 802 -12.22 -38.14 9.80
N GLY A 803 -11.13 -38.04 9.04
CA GLY A 803 -9.81 -38.54 9.37
C GLY A 803 -9.00 -37.46 10.06
N GLY A 804 -8.95 -37.52 11.39
CA GLY A 804 -7.79 -37.03 12.16
C GLY A 804 -7.59 -35.52 12.29
N ARG A 805 -8.50 -34.82 12.99
CA ARG A 805 -8.22 -33.65 13.87
C ARG A 805 -9.54 -33.19 14.53
N GLY A 806 -10.09 -34.00 15.43
CA GLY A 806 -11.41 -33.75 16.04
C GLY A 806 -11.49 -34.07 17.53
N VAL A 807 -10.34 -34.16 18.22
CA VAL A 807 -10.30 -34.46 19.65
C VAL A 807 -10.13 -33.21 20.53
N GLU A 808 -9.90 -32.02 19.96
CA GLU A 808 -9.79 -30.77 20.74
C GLU A 808 -10.99 -29.80 20.61
N ALA A 809 -11.98 -30.11 19.76
CA ALA A 809 -13.22 -29.31 19.67
C ALA A 809 -14.34 -29.78 20.63
N GLY A 810 -14.19 -30.96 21.25
CA GLY A 810 -15.20 -31.54 22.15
C GLY A 810 -15.17 -31.04 23.60
N GLU A 811 -14.08 -30.40 24.03
CA GLU A 811 -13.93 -29.93 25.41
C GLU A 811 -14.43 -28.49 25.64
N LYS A 812 -14.63 -27.70 24.56
CA LYS A 812 -15.11 -26.31 24.66
C LYS A 812 -16.62 -26.12 24.47
N ALA A 813 -17.34 -27.13 23.99
CA ALA A 813 -18.81 -27.07 23.88
C ALA A 813 -19.56 -27.43 25.19
N ALA A 814 -18.85 -27.88 26.23
CA ALA A 814 -19.44 -28.25 27.52
C ALA A 814 -19.46 -27.13 28.57
N GLN A 815 -18.96 -25.92 28.28
CA GLN A 815 -18.93 -24.79 29.22
C GLN A 815 -19.92 -23.65 28.92
N THR A 816 -20.69 -23.72 27.83
CA THR A 816 -21.54 -22.59 27.40
C THR A 816 -23.02 -22.99 27.24
N ALA A 817 -23.57 -23.73 28.20
CA ALA A 817 -25.03 -23.86 28.32
C ALA A 817 -25.42 -23.81 29.80
N GLY A 818 -25.99 -22.66 30.16
CA GLY A 818 -26.41 -22.34 31.51
C GLY A 818 -27.47 -23.28 32.08
N SER A 819 -27.43 -23.32 33.40
CA SER A 819 -28.40 -23.88 34.34
C SER A 819 -29.86 -23.95 33.88
N GLY A 820 -30.45 -25.14 33.95
CA GLY A 820 -31.89 -25.28 34.17
C GLY A 820 -32.52 -26.56 33.60
N THR A 821 -33.09 -27.38 34.49
CA THR A 821 -34.14 -28.38 34.21
C THR A 821 -33.77 -29.70 33.51
N LEU A 822 -33.03 -30.59 34.18
CA LEU A 822 -33.01 -32.03 33.86
C LEU A 822 -32.97 -32.93 35.11
N SER A 823 -34.02 -32.91 35.93
CA SER A 823 -34.17 -33.82 37.08
C SER A 823 -34.65 -35.25 36.70
N GLY A 824 -34.82 -35.56 35.41
CA GLY A 824 -35.23 -36.90 34.94
C GLY A 824 -34.09 -37.88 34.64
N LEU A 825 -32.83 -37.42 34.62
CA LEU A 825 -31.68 -38.21 34.15
C LEU A 825 -30.93 -39.01 35.23
N GLN A 826 -31.23 -38.79 36.53
CA GLN A 826 -30.55 -39.51 37.62
C GLN A 826 -30.98 -40.98 37.77
N GLY A 827 -32.16 -41.38 37.29
CA GLY A 827 -32.59 -42.79 37.30
C GLY A 827 -31.90 -43.67 36.25
N LEU A 828 -31.48 -43.07 35.13
CA LEU A 828 -30.90 -43.79 33.99
C LEU A 828 -29.38 -44.01 34.15
N LEU A 829 -28.67 -43.08 34.77
CA LEU A 829 -27.23 -43.19 35.03
C LEU A 829 -26.89 -44.25 36.10
N GLY A 830 -27.82 -44.53 37.02
CA GLY A 830 -27.65 -45.60 38.03
C GLY A 830 -27.70 -47.02 37.46
N TYR A 831 -28.38 -47.23 36.33
CA TYR A 831 -28.46 -48.55 35.68
C TYR A 831 -27.29 -48.78 34.70
N MET A 832 -26.78 -47.71 34.09
CA MET A 832 -25.62 -47.75 33.19
C MET A 832 -24.30 -48.09 33.91
N GLY A 833 -24.16 -47.72 35.19
CA GLY A 833 -22.97 -48.05 36.00
C GLY A 833 -22.74 -49.56 36.23
N LYS A 834 -23.76 -50.42 36.03
CA LYS A 834 -23.61 -51.88 36.15
C LYS A 834 -23.38 -52.61 34.82
N VAL A 835 -23.55 -51.93 33.69
CA VAL A 835 -23.28 -52.50 32.35
C VAL A 835 -21.87 -52.13 31.88
N VAL A 836 -21.35 -50.98 32.31
CA VAL A 836 -19.99 -50.52 31.98
C VAL A 836 -18.89 -51.42 32.59
N SER A 837 -19.15 -52.13 33.69
CA SER A 837 -18.14 -53.03 34.29
C SER A 837 -18.02 -54.40 33.60
N VAL A 838 -18.89 -54.75 32.65
CA VAL A 838 -18.80 -56.00 31.87
C VAL A 838 -18.16 -55.77 30.49
N VAL A 839 -18.04 -54.53 30.04
CA VAL A 839 -17.55 -54.18 28.69
C VAL A 839 -16.09 -53.70 28.67
N ALA A 840 -15.48 -53.41 29.83
CA ALA A 840 -14.13 -52.86 29.92
C ALA A 840 -12.96 -53.86 29.73
N SER A 841 -13.20 -55.10 29.28
CA SER A 841 -12.11 -56.09 29.07
C SER A 841 -12.02 -56.67 27.65
N ASN A 842 -12.68 -56.08 26.65
CA ASN A 842 -12.56 -56.57 25.27
C ASN A 842 -12.46 -55.44 24.24
N ARG A 843 -11.36 -55.43 23.48
CA ARG A 843 -10.98 -54.38 22.50
C ARG A 843 -11.81 -54.38 21.20
N ARG A 844 -13.04 -54.93 21.24
CA ARG A 844 -13.94 -55.13 20.08
C ARG A 844 -15.39 -54.69 20.36
N ALA A 845 -15.58 -53.68 21.21
CA ALA A 845 -16.90 -53.22 21.66
C ALA A 845 -17.16 -51.72 21.39
N SER A 846 -16.77 -51.19 20.23
CA SER A 846 -17.07 -49.81 19.81
C SER A 846 -18.37 -49.66 18.99
N VAL A 847 -19.04 -50.76 18.63
CA VAL A 847 -20.18 -50.74 17.70
C VAL A 847 -21.51 -50.37 18.37
N ALA A 848 -21.64 -50.52 19.70
CA ALA A 848 -22.88 -50.20 20.41
C ALA A 848 -23.10 -48.70 20.64
N THR A 849 -22.06 -47.86 20.54
CA THR A 849 -22.13 -46.43 20.89
C THR A 849 -22.72 -45.58 19.76
N GLY A 850 -22.45 -45.93 18.49
CA GLY A 850 -22.90 -45.15 17.34
C GLY A 850 -24.41 -45.21 17.10
N VAL A 851 -25.03 -46.37 17.33
CA VAL A 851 -26.50 -46.55 17.16
C VAL A 851 -27.28 -45.76 18.22
N VAL A 852 -26.76 -45.70 19.46
CA VAL A 852 -27.38 -44.92 20.54
C VAL A 852 -27.22 -43.42 20.32
N ALA A 853 -26.08 -42.97 19.77
CA ALA A 853 -25.85 -41.56 19.43
C ALA A 853 -26.79 -41.07 18.32
N ALA A 854 -27.05 -41.88 17.28
CA ALA A 854 -27.99 -41.55 16.21
C ALA A 854 -29.44 -41.43 16.70
N ILE A 855 -29.83 -42.29 17.65
CA ILE A 855 -31.16 -42.27 18.28
C ILE A 855 -31.33 -41.03 19.20
N VAL A 856 -30.26 -40.61 19.89
CA VAL A 856 -30.26 -39.39 20.70
C VAL A 856 -30.34 -38.14 19.81
N ALA A 857 -29.57 -38.08 18.71
CA ALA A 857 -29.57 -36.97 17.76
C ALA A 857 -30.95 -36.68 17.15
N ALA A 858 -31.72 -37.74 16.84
CA ALA A 858 -33.09 -37.61 16.31
C ALA A 858 -34.09 -36.94 17.29
N ARG A 859 -33.82 -36.93 18.60
CA ARG A 859 -34.71 -36.33 19.61
C ARG A 859 -34.29 -34.92 20.06
N VAL A 860 -33.05 -34.50 19.77
CA VAL A 860 -32.58 -33.13 20.07
C VAL A 860 -32.98 -32.12 18.99
N GLY A 861 -33.75 -32.55 17.98
CA GLY A 861 -34.35 -31.66 16.97
C GLY A 861 -33.45 -31.35 15.77
N LEU A 862 -32.37 -32.11 15.55
CA LEU A 862 -31.49 -31.90 14.39
C LEU A 862 -32.11 -32.32 13.05
N PHE A 863 -33.18 -33.12 13.06
CA PHE A 863 -33.98 -33.46 11.86
C PHE A 863 -35.47 -33.60 12.20
N GLN A 864 -36.37 -33.04 11.38
CA GLN A 864 -37.81 -33.26 11.48
C GLN A 864 -38.21 -34.47 10.61
N LEU A 865 -38.76 -35.51 11.22
CA LEU A 865 -39.32 -36.67 10.52
C LEU A 865 -40.85 -36.66 10.61
N PRO A 866 -41.60 -37.02 9.55
CA PRO A 866 -43.05 -37.14 9.59
C PRO A 866 -43.53 -38.21 10.59
N ASP A 867 -44.64 -37.93 11.28
CA ASP A 867 -45.24 -38.82 12.28
C ASP A 867 -45.56 -40.20 11.67
N GLY A 868 -44.89 -41.25 12.18
CA GLY A 868 -45.11 -42.65 11.81
C GLY A 868 -43.91 -43.40 11.22
N VAL A 869 -42.84 -42.70 10.81
CA VAL A 869 -41.66 -43.34 10.18
C VAL A 869 -40.62 -43.86 11.18
N GLY A 870 -40.55 -43.26 12.38
CA GLY A 870 -39.52 -43.58 13.38
C GLY A 870 -39.51 -45.04 13.86
N ILE A 871 -40.68 -45.68 13.94
CA ILE A 871 -40.78 -47.09 14.36
C ILE A 871 -40.27 -48.04 13.26
N LEU A 872 -40.52 -47.72 11.99
CA LEU A 872 -40.06 -48.53 10.85
C LEU A 872 -38.54 -48.49 10.72
N ILE A 873 -37.89 -47.35 10.95
CA ILE A 873 -36.42 -47.22 10.92
C ILE A 873 -35.78 -48.04 12.03
N VAL A 874 -36.35 -48.03 13.25
CA VAL A 874 -35.78 -48.79 14.38
C VAL A 874 -35.99 -50.29 14.21
N VAL A 875 -37.17 -50.72 13.74
CA VAL A 875 -37.50 -52.15 13.59
C VAL A 875 -36.83 -52.77 12.37
N SER A 876 -36.56 -52.00 11.30
CA SER A 876 -35.96 -52.50 10.05
C SER A 876 -34.46 -52.21 9.93
N GLY A 877 -34.03 -51.02 10.35
CA GLY A 877 -32.65 -50.55 10.20
C GLY A 877 -31.66 -51.22 11.14
N VAL A 878 -32.06 -51.48 12.39
CA VAL A 878 -31.17 -52.10 13.39
C VAL A 878 -30.81 -53.56 13.02
N PRO A 879 -31.74 -54.42 12.59
CA PRO A 879 -31.38 -55.76 12.10
C PRO A 879 -30.50 -55.74 10.84
N ILE A 880 -30.79 -54.85 9.87
CA ILE A 880 -30.08 -54.79 8.58
C ILE A 880 -28.66 -54.24 8.77
N ALA A 881 -28.49 -53.14 9.51
CA ALA A 881 -27.19 -52.57 9.81
C ALA A 881 -26.34 -53.54 10.65
N SER A 882 -26.93 -54.20 11.63
CA SER A 882 -26.23 -55.22 12.43
C SER A 882 -25.81 -56.43 11.59
N TYR A 883 -26.64 -56.85 10.63
CA TYR A 883 -26.33 -57.93 9.69
C TYR A 883 -25.19 -57.58 8.71
N LEU A 884 -25.20 -56.36 8.15
CA LEU A 884 -24.17 -55.87 7.22
C LEU A 884 -22.80 -55.74 7.90
N VAL A 885 -22.77 -55.27 9.14
CA VAL A 885 -21.53 -55.15 9.93
C VAL A 885 -20.96 -56.52 10.27
N LEU A 886 -21.79 -57.50 10.63
CA LEU A 886 -21.34 -58.87 10.93
C LEU A 886 -20.82 -59.62 9.69
N ARG A 887 -21.29 -59.27 8.48
CA ARG A 887 -20.79 -59.84 7.22
C ARG A 887 -19.39 -59.34 6.86
N ARG A 888 -18.99 -58.15 7.34
CA ARG A 888 -17.68 -57.54 7.07
C ARG A 888 -16.57 -58.01 8.02
N SER A 889 -16.91 -58.66 9.15
CA SER A 889 -15.94 -59.00 10.20
C SER A 889 -15.62 -60.49 10.39
N ASP A 890 -16.08 -61.36 9.50
CA ASP A 890 -15.86 -62.83 9.45
C ASP A 890 -15.85 -63.57 10.80
N ALA A 891 -16.73 -63.16 11.72
CA ALA A 891 -16.95 -63.82 12.99
C ALA A 891 -18.36 -63.53 13.50
N VAL A 892 -19.00 -64.58 14.04
CA VAL A 892 -19.98 -64.64 15.14
C VAL A 892 -21.24 -65.46 14.82
N SER A 893 -21.53 -66.38 15.74
CA SER A 893 -22.66 -67.31 15.76
C SER A 893 -24.02 -66.61 15.57
N GLN A 894 -24.81 -67.10 14.60
CA GLN A 894 -26.18 -66.65 14.30
C GLN A 894 -27.11 -66.59 15.53
N ARG A 895 -26.82 -67.37 16.59
CA ARG A 895 -27.61 -67.39 17.82
C ARG A 895 -27.44 -66.12 18.66
N VAL A 896 -26.27 -65.48 18.61
CA VAL A 896 -25.98 -64.25 19.36
C VAL A 896 -26.63 -63.05 18.67
N TRP A 897 -26.61 -63.01 17.33
CA TRP A 897 -27.26 -61.96 16.55
C TRP A 897 -28.79 -61.94 16.73
N LEU A 898 -29.42 -63.11 16.72
CA LEU A 898 -30.87 -63.23 16.95
C LEU A 898 -31.26 -62.78 18.38
N ALA A 899 -30.43 -63.09 19.37
CA ALA A 899 -30.66 -62.68 20.76
C ALA A 899 -30.46 -61.18 20.98
N SER A 900 -29.43 -60.57 20.39
CA SER A 900 -29.16 -59.13 20.53
C SER A 900 -30.18 -58.27 19.80
N THR A 901 -30.62 -58.71 18.62
CA THR A 901 -31.62 -57.99 17.81
C THR A 901 -32.98 -57.99 18.52
N LEU A 902 -33.36 -59.12 19.13
CA LEU A 902 -34.62 -59.23 19.86
C LEU A 902 -34.64 -58.34 21.12
N VAL A 903 -33.51 -58.22 21.82
CA VAL A 903 -33.36 -57.30 22.96
C VAL A 903 -33.35 -55.83 22.50
N ALA A 904 -32.66 -55.51 21.40
CA ALA A 904 -32.60 -54.15 20.86
C ALA A 904 -33.96 -53.66 20.33
N VAL A 905 -34.75 -54.53 19.71
CA VAL A 905 -36.11 -54.22 19.26
C VAL A 905 -37.04 -53.99 20.45
N VAL A 906 -36.95 -54.81 21.50
CA VAL A 906 -37.76 -54.65 22.72
C VAL A 906 -37.39 -53.36 23.48
N LEU A 907 -36.11 -53.06 23.62
CA LEU A 907 -35.64 -51.82 24.25
C LEU A 907 -35.96 -50.57 23.40
N GLY A 908 -35.86 -50.70 22.07
CA GLY A 908 -36.23 -49.63 21.13
C GLY A 908 -37.72 -49.30 21.17
N LEU A 909 -38.59 -50.32 21.29
CA LEU A 909 -40.03 -50.12 21.45
C LEU A 909 -40.39 -49.41 22.77
N GLU A 910 -39.74 -49.76 23.89
CA GLU A 910 -39.96 -49.10 25.18
C GLU A 910 -39.40 -47.67 25.23
N PHE A 911 -38.33 -47.39 24.46
CA PHE A 911 -37.71 -46.07 24.37
C PHE A 911 -38.50 -45.09 23.49
N VAL A 912 -39.13 -45.60 22.41
CA VAL A 912 -39.97 -44.82 21.49
C VAL A 912 -41.37 -44.57 22.05
N ALA A 913 -41.95 -45.52 22.79
CA ALA A 913 -43.25 -45.38 23.44
C ALA A 913 -43.28 -46.06 24.84
N PRO A 914 -42.98 -45.31 25.92
CA PRO A 914 -42.92 -45.87 27.28
C PRO A 914 -44.28 -46.43 27.73
N GLY A 915 -44.32 -47.68 28.19
CA GLY A 915 -45.53 -48.36 28.70
C GLY A 915 -46.18 -49.38 27.75
N THR A 916 -45.72 -49.49 26.50
CA THR A 916 -46.33 -50.37 25.47
C THR A 916 -46.23 -51.86 25.80
N VAL A 917 -45.13 -52.30 26.43
CA VAL A 917 -44.93 -53.71 26.79
C VAL A 917 -45.88 -54.14 27.92
N GLN A 918 -46.22 -53.23 28.83
CA GLN A 918 -47.14 -53.49 29.93
C GLN A 918 -48.59 -53.54 29.44
N THR A 919 -48.98 -52.70 28.48
CA THR A 919 -50.31 -52.70 27.85
C THR A 919 -50.51 -53.91 26.91
N ALA A 920 -49.45 -54.37 26.23
CA ALA A 920 -49.51 -55.53 25.32
C ALA A 920 -49.73 -56.87 26.04
N ILE A 921 -49.30 -56.98 27.31
CA ILE A 921 -49.51 -58.19 28.13
C ILE A 921 -50.96 -58.23 28.68
N GLU A 922 -51.61 -57.08 28.87
CA GLU A 922 -52.97 -56.99 29.42
C GLU A 922 -54.09 -57.05 28.36
N GLN A 923 -53.79 -56.80 27.07
CA GLN A 923 -54.80 -56.79 25.98
C GLN A 923 -54.65 -57.93 24.95
N LEU A 924 -54.48 -59.17 25.43
CA LEU A 924 -54.34 -60.38 24.60
C LEU A 924 -55.58 -60.81 23.78
N THR A 925 -56.57 -59.95 23.56
CA THR A 925 -57.84 -60.31 22.86
C THR A 925 -58.38 -59.27 21.86
N SER A 926 -57.54 -58.39 21.28
CA SER A 926 -57.95 -57.48 20.20
C SER A 926 -57.65 -58.03 18.80
N GLU A 927 -58.65 -58.00 17.90
CA GLU A 927 -58.62 -58.50 16.51
C GLU A 927 -57.59 -57.84 15.58
N GLN A 928 -56.93 -56.74 16.00
CA GLN A 928 -56.00 -56.00 15.13
C GLN A 928 -54.51 -56.31 15.34
N VAL A 929 -54.13 -56.99 16.44
CA VAL A 929 -52.70 -57.29 16.75
C VAL A 929 -52.33 -58.74 16.42
N ALA A 930 -53.32 -59.62 16.32
CA ALA A 930 -53.10 -61.03 15.98
C ALA A 930 -52.44 -61.28 14.61
N PRO A 931 -52.77 -60.57 13.50
CA PRO A 931 -52.18 -60.86 12.19
C PRO A 931 -50.68 -60.54 12.11
N LEU A 932 -50.24 -59.48 12.79
CA LEU A 932 -48.84 -59.02 12.81
C LEU A 932 -47.94 -59.95 13.61
N LEU A 933 -48.40 -60.43 14.77
CA LEU A 933 -47.66 -61.43 15.56
C LEU A 933 -47.66 -62.81 14.89
N ILE A 934 -48.71 -63.16 14.14
CA ILE A 934 -48.74 -64.37 13.30
C ILE A 934 -47.77 -64.26 12.12
N LEU A 935 -47.63 -63.10 11.48
CA LEU A 935 -46.66 -62.86 10.41
C LEU A 935 -45.21 -62.94 10.91
N VAL A 936 -44.91 -62.34 12.07
CA VAL A 936 -43.58 -62.43 12.70
C VAL A 936 -43.29 -63.85 13.17
N GLY A 937 -44.28 -64.53 13.77
CA GLY A 937 -44.18 -65.94 14.17
C GLY A 937 -43.99 -66.89 12.99
N ALA A 938 -44.74 -66.70 11.90
CA ALA A 938 -44.65 -67.49 10.67
C ALA A 938 -43.36 -67.23 9.90
N GLY A 939 -42.88 -65.98 9.86
CA GLY A 939 -41.57 -65.62 9.30
C GLY A 939 -40.42 -66.26 10.07
N GLY A 940 -40.49 -66.25 11.41
CA GLY A 940 -39.53 -66.95 12.27
C GLY A 940 -39.53 -68.47 12.09
N LEU A 941 -40.72 -69.08 11.98
CA LEU A 941 -40.87 -70.53 11.73
C LEU A 941 -40.40 -70.95 10.34
N TYR A 942 -40.64 -70.11 9.31
CA TYR A 942 -40.18 -70.33 7.94
C TYR A 942 -38.65 -70.27 7.83
N LEU A 943 -38.02 -69.29 8.48
CA LEU A 943 -36.56 -69.18 8.52
C LEU A 943 -35.91 -70.31 9.34
N TRP A 944 -36.55 -70.74 10.43
CA TRP A 944 -36.13 -71.93 11.20
C TRP A 944 -36.25 -73.23 10.37
N TYR A 945 -37.29 -73.37 9.56
CA TYR A 945 -37.48 -74.51 8.66
C TYR A 945 -36.41 -74.55 7.54
N ARG A 946 -36.09 -73.40 6.94
CA ARG A 946 -35.09 -73.26 5.87
C ARG A 946 -33.66 -73.52 6.37
N ALA A 947 -33.34 -73.08 7.58
CA ALA A 947 -32.04 -73.34 8.21
C ALA A 947 -31.75 -74.83 8.43
N ARG A 948 -32.79 -75.67 8.56
CA ARG A 948 -32.65 -77.11 8.80
C ARG A 948 -32.41 -77.96 7.55
N GLN A 949 -32.67 -77.42 6.34
CA GLN A 949 -32.43 -78.14 5.08
C GLN A 949 -30.98 -78.06 4.59
N SER A 950 -30.14 -77.21 5.21
CA SER A 950 -28.75 -76.99 4.76
C SER A 950 -27.72 -77.94 5.38
N ASP A 951 -28.13 -78.85 6.28
CA ASP A 951 -27.26 -79.88 6.85
C ASP A 951 -27.62 -81.27 6.30
N ARG A 952 -27.05 -81.62 5.14
CA ARG A 952 -26.81 -83.02 4.75
C ARG A 952 -25.35 -83.16 4.27
N PRO A 953 -24.51 -83.97 4.94
CA PRO A 953 -23.12 -84.16 4.53
C PRO A 953 -23.02 -85.08 3.30
N VAL A 954 -22.31 -84.62 2.26
CA VAL A 954 -21.91 -85.45 1.12
C VAL A 954 -20.60 -86.17 1.48
N PHE A 955 -20.62 -87.51 1.43
CA PHE A 955 -19.46 -88.36 1.66
C PHE A 955 -18.49 -88.31 0.47
N ASN A 956 -17.21 -88.07 0.76
CA ASN A 956 -16.09 -88.23 -0.16
C ASN A 956 -15.84 -89.72 -0.45
N VAL A 957 -15.73 -90.09 -1.74
CA VAL A 957 -15.06 -91.33 -2.17
C VAL A 957 -13.86 -90.95 -3.01
N VAL A 958 -12.69 -91.15 -2.43
CA VAL A 958 -11.40 -91.19 -3.12
C VAL A 958 -11.26 -92.55 -3.81
N THR A 959 -11.02 -92.56 -5.11
CA THR A 959 -10.31 -93.68 -5.75
C THR A 959 -9.19 -93.17 -6.65
N ARG A 960 -8.02 -93.72 -6.36
CA ARG A 960 -6.70 -93.53 -6.95
C ARG A 960 -6.47 -94.55 -8.07
N ARG A 961 -5.52 -94.23 -8.96
CA ARG A 961 -4.82 -95.03 -10.00
C ARG A 961 -5.46 -95.05 -11.39
N GLU A 962 -4.70 -94.89 -12.48
CA GLU A 962 -3.23 -94.89 -12.70
C GLU A 962 -2.74 -93.62 -13.41
#